data_AF-A0A533REF3-F1
#
_entry.id   AF-A0A533REF3-F1
#
_cell.length_a   1.000
_cell.length_b   1.000
_cell.length_c   1.000
_cell.angle_alpha   90.00
_cell.angle_beta   90.00
_cell.angle_gamma   90.00
#
_symmetry.space_group_name_H-M   'P 1'
#
loop_
_entity.id
_entity.type
_entity.pdbx_description
1 polymer ?
#
loop_
_entity_poly.entity_id
_entity_poly.type
_entity_poly.pdbx_seq_one_letter_code
_entity_poly.pdbx_strand_id
1 'polypeptide(L)'
;MHRWKLTLLTIVSLLLLSAAVAGLWGPGWLRDRATGWVRTETGRTLTIGKVSVNLLTLSLELRDVALSETDQQTPFLTWERLYVALSPRSFWHRAPVVSELQLERPAIRIERHADGRFNFSDLLDRKGSRASEPAASDEPARFSLNNLTVHGGRIEFIDRTPAAPVTHRVEALELGIPFVGNLPYLADRYVQPLLRATVNDTAVELKGELKPFADTQEYSLKLKFDGIDLPYYLGYLPDTLPVVVRNGRLDVNLDLTYRASATSKPVLELAGRCDLVTLDLRERDGRPLLFLPLLEARLAPSQPLERRLHLAAVTIDNLQSWLDRNPAGTWNVMRLAGPATASPPAATAASPAAPLQLQIDRLRLRNGRLEVRDQLPDGGFATTLRAIALDIDDFTLARGTPFRLALALASERGEQFEARGEVTVSPLTLDLTFDARNLPLAAYRPYYQAQAAAVIGGTLDARTRLHIAPKQPLLLSDTDLAIHNLDLPLPDGEGFRTAGATLQGGRFDLAANRFEAAELAFAGLDARFSRDKTGRWSIFDRNYPLLAKLAEPVTVAPPQPQQQPAADPRFSWRIGRIALQDGRIAVRDKLPAEPARFDIAALDLNVRNLAAPDKVPGSFDLQGRFQKNGLFQASGTLLPDGPELRAELQLRRIPLTAFAPYLGDAVHLVLVDGALDTRLSANLAKTAGGWRGRIAGDLGISRLYCLDATHREDLLRWERLQLSGIETRLDPPDLKIAAVTLSDYYARILLDEQGRLNLAEIFAPPAAREPGPPRPETAAPAARKPQIRIGRITLQGGRVNFTDRHMARPFSAEMLQLGGRIQGLSSTPGARAEVDLRGRLRNESPLTIAGTLNPLADPLFVDLKLDFTGIELSPLSPYAGTYVGYLIERGKLNVGLAYLVENGQLKASNKLFIDQFTFGEQVASDKATTLPVRLAVALLKDRNGEIHLDIPVYGDINDPRFSIWGIVWQVIKNLLVKAATSPLALLGALAGSGEDFSAITFPHGSSALTAAEQGKLAKIIEALRDRPDLKIEIKGYADPDNDPEGYRRELLQARVRREKLIDLRKSQGDAAPNDSDAVTVTPAEYPEYLWRVYKAADFPKPRNLVGLLQHLPDPELEKLLLANIRIGPEELAALAQARARAVTAALTAPGGIPRERVFLATTDYAAPPAVAGLGRSRVEFGMAVK
;
A
#
# COMPACT_ATOMS: atom_id res chain seq x y z
N MET A 1 31.08 -40.13 -132.62
CA MET A 1 31.03 -40.43 -131.16
C MET A 1 32.34 -41.14 -130.76
N HIS A 2 32.84 -41.02 -129.52
CA HIS A 2 33.92 -41.85 -128.92
C HIS A 2 35.40 -41.38 -128.98
N ARG A 3 35.72 -40.18 -128.48
CA ARG A 3 37.07 -39.93 -127.90
C ARG A 3 37.00 -39.74 -126.39
N TRP A 4 36.03 -38.96 -125.93
CA TRP A 4 35.71 -38.82 -124.51
C TRP A 4 35.38 -40.15 -123.81
N LYS A 5 34.76 -41.12 -124.49
CA LYS A 5 34.47 -42.45 -123.90
C LYS A 5 35.71 -43.27 -123.57
N LEU A 6 36.78 -43.20 -124.38
CA LEU A 6 37.99 -43.99 -124.15
C LEU A 6 38.81 -43.41 -123.00
N THR A 7 39.02 -42.09 -122.98
CA THR A 7 39.65 -41.40 -121.85
C THR A 7 38.87 -41.58 -120.56
N LEU A 8 37.54 -41.56 -120.62
CA LEU A 8 36.70 -41.87 -119.45
C LEU A 8 36.96 -43.32 -118.97
N LEU A 9 37.06 -44.30 -119.87
CA LEU A 9 37.28 -45.70 -119.52
C LEU A 9 38.68 -45.95 -118.95
N THR A 10 39.74 -45.31 -119.48
CA THR A 10 41.10 -45.41 -118.90
C THR A 10 41.19 -44.71 -117.55
N ILE A 11 40.58 -43.54 -117.39
CA ILE A 11 40.51 -42.83 -116.10
C ILE A 11 39.76 -43.70 -115.08
N VAL A 12 38.64 -44.31 -115.46
CA VAL A 12 37.85 -45.20 -114.59
C VAL A 12 38.63 -46.48 -114.24
N SER A 13 39.30 -47.14 -115.19
CA SER A 13 40.13 -48.33 -114.89
C SER A 13 41.35 -48.01 -114.03
N LEU A 14 42.01 -46.86 -114.24
CA LEU A 14 43.13 -46.44 -113.40
C LEU A 14 42.65 -46.08 -111.98
N LEU A 15 41.49 -45.42 -111.86
CA LEU A 15 40.80 -45.17 -110.57
C LEU A 15 40.40 -46.48 -109.87
N LEU A 16 39.87 -47.46 -110.59
CA LEU A 16 39.51 -48.77 -110.01
C LEU A 16 40.74 -49.58 -109.59
N LEU A 17 41.83 -49.55 -110.37
CA LEU A 17 43.08 -50.25 -110.03
C LEU A 17 43.77 -49.60 -108.82
N SER A 18 43.87 -48.27 -108.80
CA SER A 18 44.38 -47.51 -107.65
C SER A 18 43.50 -47.69 -106.41
N ALA A 19 42.17 -47.77 -106.57
CA ALA A 19 41.25 -48.12 -105.49
C ALA A 19 41.45 -49.56 -105.00
N ALA A 20 41.72 -50.53 -105.88
CA ALA A 20 42.01 -51.90 -105.47
C ALA A 20 43.32 -52.02 -104.69
N VAL A 21 44.40 -51.35 -105.15
CA VAL A 21 45.70 -51.32 -104.44
C VAL A 21 45.56 -50.63 -103.09
N ALA A 22 44.90 -49.47 -103.03
CA ALA A 22 44.67 -48.75 -101.79
C ALA A 22 43.72 -49.50 -100.83
N GLY A 23 42.77 -50.30 -101.33
CA GLY A 23 41.92 -51.16 -100.52
C GLY A 23 42.62 -52.38 -99.91
N LEU A 24 43.57 -53.01 -100.64
CA LEU A 24 44.30 -54.21 -100.20
C LEU A 24 45.52 -53.90 -99.32
N TRP A 25 46.34 -52.92 -99.71
CA TRP A 25 47.59 -52.57 -99.00
C TRP A 25 47.44 -51.37 -98.05
N GLY A 26 46.50 -50.47 -98.35
CA GLY A 26 46.26 -49.27 -97.55
C GLY A 26 45.96 -49.55 -96.08
N PRO A 27 45.16 -50.56 -95.69
CA PRO A 27 44.85 -50.81 -94.28
C PRO A 27 46.08 -51.17 -93.41
N GLY A 28 46.97 -52.03 -93.92
CA GLY A 28 48.20 -52.41 -93.20
C GLY A 28 49.21 -51.27 -93.13
N TRP A 29 49.42 -50.58 -94.26
CA TRP A 29 50.28 -49.40 -94.30
C TRP A 29 49.78 -48.28 -93.38
N LEU A 30 48.46 -48.02 -93.35
CA LEU A 30 47.85 -47.01 -92.51
C LEU A 30 48.04 -47.33 -91.02
N ARG A 31 47.90 -48.61 -90.64
CA ARG A 31 48.18 -49.07 -89.27
C ARG A 31 49.62 -48.76 -88.87
N ASP A 32 50.60 -49.28 -89.59
CA ASP A 32 52.01 -49.17 -89.22
C ASP A 32 52.49 -47.71 -89.23
N ARG A 33 52.00 -46.93 -90.20
CA ARG A 33 52.31 -45.50 -90.29
C ARG A 33 51.71 -44.72 -89.13
N ALA A 34 50.45 -45.00 -88.76
CA ALA A 34 49.77 -44.33 -87.64
C ALA A 34 50.43 -44.68 -86.30
N THR A 35 50.74 -45.95 -86.05
CA THR A 35 51.38 -46.38 -84.79
C THR A 35 52.80 -45.80 -84.66
N GLY A 36 53.59 -45.82 -85.74
CA GLY A 36 54.93 -45.22 -85.76
C GLY A 36 54.90 -43.70 -85.62
N TRP A 37 53.93 -43.03 -86.23
CA TRP A 37 53.76 -41.57 -86.12
C TRP A 37 53.41 -41.15 -84.68
N VAL A 38 52.41 -41.78 -84.05
CA VAL A 38 52.03 -41.46 -82.67
C VAL A 38 53.19 -41.69 -81.71
N ARG A 39 53.91 -42.80 -81.83
CA ARG A 39 55.07 -43.08 -80.98
C ARG A 39 56.17 -42.02 -81.10
N THR A 40 56.40 -41.50 -82.30
CA THR A 40 57.46 -40.52 -82.57
C THR A 40 57.07 -39.11 -82.13
N GLU A 41 55.84 -38.69 -82.44
CA GLU A 41 55.40 -37.31 -82.21
C GLU A 41 54.87 -37.08 -80.79
N THR A 42 54.19 -38.06 -80.19
CA THR A 42 53.53 -37.89 -78.89
C THR A 42 54.19 -38.66 -77.76
N GLY A 43 55.13 -39.56 -78.05
CA GLY A 43 55.75 -40.44 -77.04
C GLY A 43 54.81 -41.48 -76.42
N ARG A 44 53.62 -41.68 -77.01
CA ARG A 44 52.59 -42.64 -76.57
C ARG A 44 52.54 -43.85 -77.49
N THR A 45 52.00 -44.96 -77.02
CA THR A 45 51.84 -46.18 -77.81
C THR A 45 50.41 -46.26 -78.35
N LEU A 46 50.25 -46.26 -79.68
CA LEU A 46 48.98 -46.57 -80.34
C LEU A 46 48.98 -48.03 -80.81
N THR A 47 47.91 -48.75 -80.51
CA THR A 47 47.64 -50.11 -80.99
C THR A 47 46.33 -50.11 -81.77
N ILE A 48 46.28 -50.82 -82.90
CA ILE A 48 45.09 -50.94 -83.76
C ILE A 48 44.94 -52.41 -84.17
N GLY A 49 43.86 -53.06 -83.76
CA GLY A 49 43.60 -54.48 -84.06
C GLY A 49 43.25 -54.75 -85.52
N LYS A 50 42.25 -54.04 -86.08
CA LYS A 50 41.83 -54.17 -87.49
C LYS A 50 41.62 -52.81 -88.15
N VAL A 51 42.06 -52.66 -89.40
CA VAL A 51 41.78 -51.49 -90.27
C VAL A 51 41.07 -52.02 -91.52
N SER A 52 39.98 -51.38 -91.93
CA SER A 52 39.28 -51.70 -93.19
C SER A 52 38.96 -50.39 -93.91
N VAL A 53 39.30 -50.30 -95.20
CA VAL A 53 39.01 -49.12 -96.04
C VAL A 53 38.23 -49.58 -97.26
N ASN A 54 37.11 -48.94 -97.55
CA ASN A 54 36.32 -49.18 -98.76
C ASN A 54 36.22 -47.89 -99.58
N LEU A 55 36.86 -47.88 -100.75
CA LEU A 55 36.94 -46.70 -101.61
C LEU A 55 35.72 -46.52 -102.52
N LEU A 56 34.88 -47.55 -102.69
CA LEU A 56 33.59 -47.42 -103.39
C LEU A 56 32.56 -46.70 -102.53
N THR A 57 32.48 -47.08 -101.26
CA THR A 57 31.57 -46.46 -100.28
C THR A 57 32.22 -45.29 -99.53
N LEU A 58 33.49 -44.99 -99.82
CA LEU A 58 34.30 -43.98 -99.15
C LEU A 58 34.28 -44.09 -97.62
N SER A 59 34.39 -45.31 -97.08
CA SER A 59 34.30 -45.60 -95.65
C SER A 59 35.59 -46.18 -95.06
N LEU A 60 35.87 -45.83 -93.81
CA LEU A 60 36.99 -46.29 -92.98
C LEU A 60 36.43 -46.92 -91.70
N GLU A 61 36.88 -48.12 -91.37
CA GLU A 61 36.57 -48.82 -90.11
C GLU A 61 37.86 -49.19 -89.36
N LEU A 62 37.96 -48.80 -88.10
CA LEU A 62 39.04 -49.17 -87.17
C LEU A 62 38.45 -49.98 -86.02
N ARG A 63 39.05 -51.13 -85.68
CA ARG A 63 38.66 -51.94 -84.51
C ARG A 63 39.79 -52.17 -83.52
N ASP A 64 39.40 -52.32 -82.26
CA ASP A 64 40.27 -52.62 -81.12
C ASP A 64 41.45 -51.64 -81.05
N VAL A 65 41.14 -50.36 -80.92
CA VAL A 65 42.16 -49.30 -80.85
C VAL A 65 42.40 -48.94 -79.40
N ALA A 66 43.68 -48.84 -79.02
CA ALA A 66 44.08 -48.33 -77.71
C ALA A 66 45.31 -47.42 -77.82
N LEU A 67 45.21 -46.23 -77.24
CA LEU A 67 46.25 -45.23 -77.10
C LEU A 67 46.65 -45.16 -75.62
N SER A 68 47.94 -45.29 -75.33
CA SER A 68 48.46 -45.19 -73.96
C SER A 68 48.63 -43.74 -73.49
N GLU A 69 48.84 -43.57 -72.19
CA GLU A 69 49.48 -42.40 -71.61
C GLU A 69 50.99 -42.38 -71.93
N THR A 70 51.68 -41.32 -71.48
CA THR A 70 53.13 -41.15 -71.60
C THR A 70 53.93 -42.24 -70.87
N ASP A 71 53.33 -42.94 -69.91
CA ASP A 71 53.91 -44.09 -69.20
C ASP A 71 53.92 -45.40 -70.02
N GLN A 72 53.31 -45.40 -71.22
CA GLN A 72 53.18 -46.53 -72.14
C GLN A 72 52.43 -47.76 -71.59
N GLN A 73 51.87 -47.70 -70.39
CA GLN A 73 51.16 -48.82 -69.75
C GLN A 73 49.69 -48.50 -69.52
N THR A 74 49.38 -47.29 -69.07
CA THR A 74 48.01 -46.87 -68.75
C THR A 74 47.28 -46.51 -70.04
N PRO A 75 46.07 -47.05 -70.32
CA PRO A 75 45.29 -46.64 -71.47
C PRO A 75 44.70 -45.23 -71.26
N PHE A 76 44.97 -44.31 -72.19
CA PHE A 76 44.38 -42.97 -72.26
C PHE A 76 43.03 -42.99 -72.97
N LEU A 77 42.99 -43.59 -74.17
CA LEU A 77 41.84 -43.60 -75.06
C LEU A 77 41.75 -44.95 -75.75
N THR A 78 40.61 -45.62 -75.64
CA THR A 78 40.35 -46.91 -76.30
C THR A 78 38.98 -46.92 -76.95
N TRP A 79 38.76 -47.75 -77.97
CA TRP A 79 37.44 -48.03 -78.53
C TRP A 79 37.41 -49.37 -79.26
N GLU A 80 36.23 -49.99 -79.33
CA GLU A 80 36.02 -51.28 -79.99
C GLU A 80 35.86 -51.13 -81.50
N ARG A 81 35.06 -50.14 -81.94
CA ARG A 81 34.82 -49.87 -83.37
C ARG A 81 34.66 -48.37 -83.62
N LEU A 82 35.38 -47.84 -84.60
CA LEU A 82 35.15 -46.53 -85.19
C LEU A 82 34.85 -46.74 -86.67
N TYR A 83 33.68 -46.29 -87.13
CA TYR A 83 33.27 -46.30 -88.53
C TYR A 83 33.02 -44.87 -89.01
N VAL A 84 33.65 -44.48 -90.11
CA VAL A 84 33.53 -43.14 -90.72
C VAL A 84 33.24 -43.30 -92.20
N ALA A 85 32.16 -42.71 -92.71
CA ALA A 85 31.83 -42.70 -94.13
C ALA A 85 31.80 -41.27 -94.69
N LEU A 86 32.54 -41.03 -95.77
CA LEU A 86 32.55 -39.74 -96.46
C LEU A 86 31.49 -39.71 -97.57
N SER A 87 30.79 -38.59 -97.71
CA SER A 87 29.88 -38.37 -98.82
C SER A 87 30.66 -37.92 -100.06
N PRO A 88 30.35 -38.44 -101.26
CA PRO A 88 30.83 -37.88 -102.52
C PRO A 88 30.50 -36.39 -102.66
N ARG A 89 29.45 -35.89 -101.99
CA ARG A 89 29.08 -34.46 -101.94
C ARG A 89 30.21 -33.58 -101.40
N SER A 90 31.17 -34.14 -100.68
CA SER A 90 32.36 -33.41 -100.21
C SER A 90 33.12 -32.75 -101.35
N PHE A 91 33.19 -33.40 -102.52
CA PHE A 91 33.85 -32.87 -103.71
C PHE A 91 33.08 -31.71 -104.34
N TRP A 92 31.74 -31.75 -104.35
CA TRP A 92 30.89 -30.68 -104.88
C TRP A 92 30.85 -29.45 -103.98
N HIS A 93 30.80 -29.64 -102.66
CA HIS A 93 30.77 -28.54 -101.69
C HIS A 93 32.15 -27.99 -101.34
N ARG A 94 33.23 -28.60 -101.83
CA ARG A 94 34.64 -28.28 -101.49
C ARG A 94 34.86 -28.23 -99.97
N ALA A 95 34.14 -29.08 -99.25
CA ALA A 95 34.04 -29.12 -97.80
C ALA A 95 33.94 -30.59 -97.37
N PRO A 96 34.55 -31.02 -96.25
CA PRO A 96 34.35 -32.36 -95.73
C PRO A 96 32.88 -32.57 -95.33
N VAL A 97 32.21 -33.51 -96.00
CA VAL A 97 30.86 -33.97 -95.69
C VAL A 97 30.92 -35.43 -95.28
N VAL A 98 30.84 -35.71 -93.98
CA VAL A 98 30.75 -37.06 -93.42
C VAL A 98 29.28 -37.47 -93.41
N SER A 99 28.92 -38.60 -94.04
CA SER A 99 27.54 -39.09 -94.07
C SER A 99 27.16 -39.90 -92.82
N GLU A 100 28.15 -40.53 -92.19
CA GLU A 100 27.96 -41.36 -91.00
C GLU A 100 29.25 -41.45 -90.18
N LEU A 101 29.14 -41.34 -88.85
CA LEU A 101 30.24 -41.55 -87.92
C LEU A 101 29.72 -42.34 -86.71
N GLN A 102 30.20 -43.57 -86.53
CA GLN A 102 29.79 -44.41 -85.40
C GLN A 102 31.01 -44.78 -84.54
N LEU A 103 30.89 -44.62 -83.22
CA LEU A 103 31.93 -44.97 -82.26
C LEU A 103 31.34 -45.90 -81.18
N GLU A 104 31.83 -47.13 -81.11
CA GLU A 104 31.35 -48.16 -80.18
C GLU A 104 32.33 -48.40 -79.03
N ARG A 105 31.79 -48.42 -77.82
CA ARG A 105 32.46 -48.61 -76.53
C ARG A 105 33.75 -47.79 -76.36
N PRO A 106 33.75 -46.47 -76.63
CA PRO A 106 34.94 -45.67 -76.37
C PRO A 106 35.17 -45.54 -74.85
N ALA A 107 36.40 -45.73 -74.38
CA ALA A 107 36.78 -45.44 -73.00
C ALA A 107 37.90 -44.40 -72.96
N ILE A 108 37.70 -43.32 -72.21
CA ILE A 108 38.65 -42.20 -72.08
C ILE A 108 38.99 -41.97 -70.62
N ARG A 109 40.28 -41.81 -70.31
CA ARG A 109 40.77 -41.36 -69.01
C ARG A 109 41.26 -39.91 -69.12
N ILE A 110 40.64 -39.02 -68.36
CA ILE A 110 41.01 -37.61 -68.28
C ILE A 110 41.49 -37.34 -66.87
N GLU A 111 42.66 -36.75 -66.70
CA GLU A 111 43.20 -36.40 -65.40
C GLU A 111 43.63 -34.93 -65.42
N ARG A 112 43.08 -34.13 -64.51
CA ARG A 112 43.46 -32.74 -64.29
C ARG A 112 44.39 -32.66 -63.08
N HIS A 113 45.63 -32.23 -63.31
CA HIS A 113 46.66 -32.09 -62.30
C HIS A 113 46.46 -30.83 -61.45
N ALA A 114 47.18 -30.74 -60.33
CA ALA A 114 47.07 -29.63 -59.37
C ALA A 114 47.47 -28.26 -59.97
N ASP A 115 48.29 -28.24 -61.02
CA ASP A 115 48.65 -27.04 -61.78
C ASP A 115 47.57 -26.61 -62.80
N GLY A 116 46.44 -27.34 -62.84
CA GLY A 116 45.32 -27.11 -63.75
C GLY A 116 45.52 -27.68 -65.15
N ARG A 117 46.66 -28.29 -65.45
CA ARG A 117 46.93 -28.96 -66.74
C ARG A 117 46.27 -30.34 -66.78
N PHE A 118 46.00 -30.83 -67.98
CA PHE A 118 45.44 -32.16 -68.19
C PHE A 118 46.52 -33.16 -68.61
N ASN A 119 46.28 -34.45 -68.37
CA ASN A 119 47.12 -35.57 -68.83
C ASN A 119 47.34 -35.60 -70.35
N PHE A 120 46.51 -34.89 -71.13
CA PHE A 120 46.63 -34.74 -72.58
C PHE A 120 47.11 -33.35 -73.02
N SER A 121 47.44 -32.44 -72.09
CA SER A 121 47.89 -31.08 -72.46
C SER A 121 49.17 -31.09 -73.31
N ASP A 122 50.01 -32.13 -73.18
CA ASP A 122 51.18 -32.40 -74.02
C ASP A 122 50.81 -32.59 -75.51
N LEU A 123 49.61 -33.09 -75.81
CA LEU A 123 49.10 -33.26 -77.18
C LEU A 123 48.63 -31.93 -77.79
N LEU A 124 48.30 -30.94 -76.97
CA LEU A 124 47.82 -29.62 -77.39
C LEU A 124 48.95 -28.60 -77.51
N ASP A 125 49.98 -28.73 -76.68
CA ASP A 125 51.17 -27.90 -76.71
C ASP A 125 51.98 -28.21 -77.97
N ARG A 126 51.78 -27.42 -79.04
CA ARG A 126 52.59 -27.51 -80.25
C ARG A 126 54.07 -27.32 -79.92
N LYS A 127 54.86 -28.39 -79.99
CA LYS A 127 56.34 -28.31 -80.07
C LYS A 127 56.73 -27.71 -81.43
N GLY A 128 56.75 -26.38 -81.52
CA GLY A 128 57.22 -25.65 -82.70
C GLY A 128 56.42 -24.37 -83.00
N SER A 129 57.02 -23.23 -82.65
CA SER A 129 56.82 -21.83 -83.08
C SER A 129 55.65 -21.39 -83.98
N ARG A 130 55.13 -20.20 -83.61
CA ARG A 130 54.35 -19.17 -84.34
C ARG A 130 52.83 -19.38 -84.47
N ALA A 131 52.11 -18.89 -83.46
CA ALA A 131 50.82 -18.26 -83.72
C ALA A 131 51.08 -17.03 -84.60
N SER A 132 50.79 -17.17 -85.90
CA SER A 132 50.70 -16.04 -86.82
C SER A 132 49.31 -15.44 -86.63
N GLU A 133 49.19 -14.11 -86.61
CA GLU A 133 47.89 -13.42 -86.72
C GLU A 133 47.06 -14.03 -87.85
N PRO A 134 45.74 -14.18 -87.68
CA PRO A 134 44.88 -14.69 -88.74
C PRO A 134 44.98 -13.76 -89.96
N ALA A 135 45.45 -14.30 -91.08
CA ALA A 135 45.43 -13.62 -92.36
C ALA A 135 43.98 -13.38 -92.81
N ALA A 136 43.72 -12.19 -93.34
CA ALA A 136 42.43 -11.73 -93.82
C ALA A 136 41.87 -12.63 -94.95
N SER A 137 41.07 -13.61 -94.58
CA SER A 137 40.02 -14.22 -95.39
C SER A 137 38.94 -14.76 -94.42
N ASP A 138 37.99 -13.90 -94.07
CA ASP A 138 37.03 -14.06 -92.97
C ASP A 138 35.84 -14.99 -93.28
N GLU A 139 36.07 -16.20 -93.83
CA GLU A 139 35.03 -17.24 -93.82
C GLU A 139 35.51 -18.52 -93.09
N PRO A 140 34.74 -19.03 -92.12
CA PRO A 140 35.07 -20.25 -91.41
C PRO A 140 35.09 -21.44 -92.37
N ALA A 141 36.03 -22.37 -92.15
CA ALA A 141 36.11 -23.60 -92.92
C ALA A 141 34.77 -24.36 -92.86
N ARG A 142 34.16 -24.60 -94.02
CA ARG A 142 32.84 -25.23 -94.13
C ARG A 142 32.94 -26.74 -93.94
N PHE A 143 32.00 -27.35 -93.23
CA PHE A 143 31.93 -28.80 -93.00
C PHE A 143 30.49 -29.27 -92.70
N SER A 144 30.26 -30.58 -92.82
CA SER A 144 29.03 -31.24 -92.37
C SER A 144 29.34 -32.66 -91.89
N LEU A 145 28.85 -33.00 -90.69
CA LEU A 145 28.91 -34.31 -90.10
C LEU A 145 27.49 -34.81 -89.88
N ASN A 146 27.12 -35.93 -90.49
CA ASN A 146 25.78 -36.51 -90.41
C ASN A 146 25.84 -37.87 -89.69
N ASN A 147 24.74 -38.24 -89.02
CA ASN A 147 24.57 -39.50 -88.30
C ASN A 147 25.76 -39.83 -87.39
N LEU A 148 26.11 -38.92 -86.49
CA LEU A 148 27.13 -39.16 -85.47
C LEU A 148 26.49 -39.93 -84.31
N THR A 149 26.93 -41.16 -84.08
CA THR A 149 26.50 -41.97 -82.92
C THR A 149 27.69 -42.45 -82.08
N VAL A 150 27.51 -42.46 -80.76
CA VAL A 150 28.39 -43.09 -79.79
C VAL A 150 27.56 -44.04 -78.95
N HIS A 151 28.01 -45.29 -78.80
CA HIS A 151 27.31 -46.32 -78.04
C HIS A 151 28.20 -46.90 -76.93
N GLY A 152 27.67 -47.05 -75.72
CA GLY A 152 28.34 -47.72 -74.59
C GLY A 152 29.67 -47.09 -74.13
N GLY A 153 29.83 -45.78 -74.24
CA GLY A 153 31.08 -45.11 -73.86
C GLY A 153 31.33 -45.00 -72.34
N ARG A 154 32.60 -44.87 -71.96
CA ARG A 154 33.06 -44.66 -70.57
C ARG A 154 34.03 -43.48 -70.50
N ILE A 155 33.88 -42.62 -69.51
CA ILE A 155 34.82 -41.53 -69.23
C ILE A 155 35.18 -41.59 -67.74
N GLU A 156 36.45 -41.72 -67.42
CA GLU A 156 36.97 -41.55 -66.07
C GLU A 156 37.67 -40.19 -66.01
N PHE A 157 37.12 -39.24 -65.25
CA PHE A 157 37.68 -37.91 -65.06
C PHE A 157 38.17 -37.71 -63.62
N ILE A 158 39.48 -37.60 -63.44
CA ILE A 158 40.14 -37.42 -62.15
C ILE A 158 40.56 -35.96 -62.02
N ASP A 159 39.94 -35.20 -61.13
CA ASP A 159 40.32 -33.82 -60.84
C ASP A 159 41.13 -33.76 -59.53
N ARG A 160 42.40 -33.37 -59.64
CA ARG A 160 43.31 -33.16 -58.50
C ARG A 160 43.48 -31.69 -58.11
N THR A 161 42.67 -30.79 -58.69
CA THR A 161 42.67 -29.38 -58.30
C THR A 161 42.04 -29.12 -56.92
N PRO A 162 41.03 -29.88 -56.44
CA PRO A 162 40.56 -29.74 -55.07
C PRO A 162 41.54 -30.34 -54.05
N ALA A 163 41.40 -29.98 -52.78
CA ALA A 163 42.28 -30.45 -51.69
C ALA A 163 42.30 -31.99 -51.56
N ALA A 164 41.15 -32.63 -51.80
CA ALA A 164 41.02 -34.06 -51.99
C ALA A 164 40.69 -34.37 -53.47
N PRO A 165 41.43 -35.25 -54.15
CA PRO A 165 41.12 -35.62 -55.53
C PRO A 165 39.71 -36.19 -55.69
N VAL A 166 38.96 -35.71 -56.69
CA VAL A 166 37.60 -36.17 -57.01
C VAL A 166 37.62 -36.93 -58.33
N THR A 167 36.93 -38.08 -58.43
CA THR A 167 36.99 -38.96 -59.62
C THR A 167 35.61 -39.19 -60.24
N HIS A 168 35.22 -38.41 -61.23
CA HIS A 168 33.96 -38.60 -61.93
C HIS A 168 34.01 -39.79 -62.90
N ARG A 169 33.01 -40.66 -62.84
CA ARG A 169 32.82 -41.78 -63.76
C ARG A 169 31.56 -41.57 -64.58
N VAL A 170 31.70 -41.56 -65.89
CA VAL A 170 30.61 -41.60 -66.87
C VAL A 170 30.60 -43.00 -67.47
N GLU A 171 29.48 -43.69 -67.41
CA GLU A 171 29.31 -45.02 -68.00
C GLU A 171 28.07 -45.06 -68.89
N ALA A 172 28.00 -46.08 -69.76
CA ALA A 172 26.90 -46.27 -70.72
C ALA A 172 26.58 -45.00 -71.54
N LEU A 173 27.62 -44.27 -71.96
CA LEU A 173 27.46 -43.04 -72.74
C LEU A 173 26.91 -43.35 -74.13
N GLU A 174 25.70 -42.86 -74.37
CA GLU A 174 24.99 -42.86 -75.64
C GLU A 174 24.93 -41.41 -76.14
N LEU A 175 25.46 -41.13 -77.32
CA LEU A 175 25.36 -39.81 -77.98
C LEU A 175 24.83 -40.01 -79.38
N GLY A 176 23.78 -39.28 -79.75
CA GLY A 176 23.24 -39.26 -81.11
C GLY A 176 23.12 -37.82 -81.60
N ILE A 177 23.77 -37.49 -82.71
CA ILE A 177 23.68 -36.19 -83.39
C ILE A 177 23.30 -36.44 -84.86
N PRO A 178 22.05 -36.12 -85.27
CA PRO A 178 21.59 -36.39 -86.64
C PRO A 178 22.41 -35.69 -87.72
N PHE A 179 22.77 -34.42 -87.48
CA PHE A 179 23.72 -33.68 -88.31
C PHE A 179 24.33 -32.52 -87.52
N VAL A 180 25.51 -32.03 -87.91
CA VAL A 180 26.15 -30.82 -87.38
C VAL A 180 27.05 -30.23 -88.47
N GLY A 181 26.92 -28.95 -88.78
CA GLY A 181 27.74 -28.33 -89.82
C GLY A 181 27.35 -26.88 -90.12
N ASN A 182 28.30 -26.12 -90.67
CA ASN A 182 28.19 -24.70 -91.00
C ASN A 182 28.03 -24.45 -92.52
N LEU A 183 27.54 -25.44 -93.29
CA LEU A 183 27.14 -25.21 -94.69
C LEU A 183 25.93 -24.24 -94.72
N PRO A 184 25.82 -23.33 -95.71
CA PRO A 184 24.76 -22.30 -95.72
C PRO A 184 23.32 -22.81 -95.60
N TYR A 185 23.02 -24.03 -96.07
CA TYR A 185 21.68 -24.63 -95.97
C TYR A 185 21.44 -25.43 -94.68
N LEU A 186 22.49 -25.64 -93.87
CA LEU A 186 22.47 -26.36 -92.58
C LEU A 186 22.64 -25.42 -91.38
N ALA A 187 23.34 -24.29 -91.55
CA ALA A 187 23.68 -23.37 -90.47
C ALA A 187 22.46 -22.88 -89.67
N ASP A 188 21.34 -22.62 -90.35
CA ASP A 188 20.08 -22.17 -89.75
C ASP A 188 19.09 -23.30 -89.35
N ARG A 189 19.46 -24.57 -89.52
CA ARG A 189 18.59 -25.70 -89.16
C ARG A 189 18.81 -26.16 -87.73
N TYR A 190 17.72 -26.48 -87.03
CA TYR A 190 17.81 -27.10 -85.71
C TYR A 190 18.37 -28.53 -85.81
N VAL A 191 19.39 -28.80 -85.00
CA VAL A 191 19.93 -30.12 -84.73
C VAL A 191 19.31 -30.66 -83.45
N GLN A 192 18.85 -31.91 -83.46
CA GLN A 192 18.27 -32.56 -82.28
C GLN A 192 19.21 -33.60 -81.66
N PRO A 193 20.16 -33.21 -80.79
CA PRO A 193 21.03 -34.17 -80.13
C PRO A 193 20.30 -34.93 -79.02
N LEU A 194 20.74 -36.16 -78.78
CA LEU A 194 20.41 -36.96 -77.60
C LEU A 194 21.71 -37.41 -76.92
N LEU A 195 21.83 -37.15 -75.62
CA LEU A 195 22.89 -37.68 -74.78
C LEU A 195 22.26 -38.40 -73.59
N ARG A 196 22.66 -39.64 -73.33
CA ARG A 196 22.31 -40.41 -72.14
C ARG A 196 23.56 -41.05 -71.55
N ALA A 197 23.70 -41.01 -70.23
CA ALA A 197 24.79 -41.67 -69.52
C ALA A 197 24.45 -41.87 -68.04
N THR A 198 25.23 -42.68 -67.34
CA THR A 198 25.25 -42.72 -65.87
C THR A 198 26.51 -42.02 -65.38
N VAL A 199 26.36 -40.90 -64.68
CA VAL A 199 27.46 -40.09 -64.12
C VAL A 199 27.48 -40.31 -62.61
N ASN A 200 28.53 -40.94 -62.07
CA ASN A 200 28.66 -41.30 -60.64
C ASN A 200 27.41 -42.00 -60.10
N ASP A 201 27.01 -43.08 -60.76
CA ASP A 201 25.79 -43.87 -60.47
C ASP A 201 24.46 -43.10 -60.63
N THR A 202 24.49 -41.85 -61.11
CA THR A 202 23.31 -41.00 -61.35
C THR A 202 22.95 -41.00 -62.83
N ALA A 203 21.71 -41.35 -63.20
CA ALA A 203 21.27 -41.30 -64.59
C ALA A 203 21.14 -39.84 -65.08
N VAL A 204 21.64 -39.57 -66.28
CA VAL A 204 21.62 -38.25 -66.94
C VAL A 204 21.03 -38.39 -68.34
N GLU A 205 20.06 -37.54 -68.66
CA GLU A 205 19.54 -37.37 -70.02
C GLU A 205 19.61 -35.89 -70.41
N LEU A 206 20.19 -35.62 -71.58
CA LEU A 206 20.23 -34.31 -72.21
C LEU A 206 19.71 -34.43 -73.64
N LYS A 207 18.64 -33.72 -73.98
CA LYS A 207 18.08 -33.69 -75.34
C LYS A 207 17.56 -32.31 -75.69
N GLY A 208 17.49 -31.94 -76.95
CA GLY A 208 16.97 -30.62 -77.30
C GLY A 208 17.14 -30.26 -78.76
N GLU A 209 17.12 -28.96 -79.04
CA GLU A 209 17.28 -28.37 -80.36
C GLU A 209 18.39 -27.31 -80.33
N LEU A 210 19.32 -27.36 -81.29
CA LEU A 210 20.50 -26.48 -81.35
C LEU A 210 20.66 -25.84 -82.74
N LYS A 211 21.02 -24.55 -82.79
CA LYS A 211 21.54 -23.84 -83.98
C LYS A 211 22.96 -23.30 -83.71
N PRO A 212 24.00 -24.16 -83.74
CA PRO A 212 25.35 -23.78 -83.32
C PRO A 212 26.09 -22.85 -84.28
N PHE A 213 25.68 -22.78 -85.54
CA PHE A 213 26.40 -22.04 -86.59
C PHE A 213 25.57 -20.94 -87.26
N ALA A 214 24.35 -20.67 -86.77
CA ALA A 214 23.55 -19.53 -87.22
C ALA A 214 24.11 -18.20 -86.69
N ASP A 215 23.81 -17.09 -87.36
CA ASP A 215 24.19 -15.73 -86.91
C ASP A 215 23.63 -15.40 -85.52
N THR A 216 22.45 -15.97 -85.21
CA THR A 216 21.87 -16.01 -83.88
C THR A 216 21.85 -17.45 -83.40
N GLN A 217 22.75 -17.78 -82.48
CA GLN A 217 22.83 -19.10 -81.86
C GLN A 217 21.65 -19.27 -80.90
N GLU A 218 20.93 -20.38 -81.06
CA GLU A 218 19.80 -20.74 -80.21
C GLU A 218 19.95 -22.20 -79.76
N TYR A 219 19.95 -22.42 -78.45
CA TYR A 219 20.00 -23.76 -77.85
C TYR A 219 18.83 -23.93 -76.90
N SER A 220 17.98 -24.93 -77.14
CA SER A 220 16.87 -25.29 -76.26
C SER A 220 17.06 -26.73 -75.80
N LEU A 221 17.52 -26.92 -74.56
CA LEU A 221 17.94 -28.20 -74.00
C LEU A 221 17.08 -28.60 -72.81
N LYS A 222 16.71 -29.88 -72.71
CA LYS A 222 16.10 -30.49 -71.53
C LYS A 222 17.15 -31.34 -70.82
N LEU A 223 17.41 -31.02 -69.56
CA LEU A 223 18.39 -31.66 -68.71
C LEU A 223 17.69 -32.37 -67.56
N LYS A 224 17.91 -33.68 -67.45
CA LYS A 224 17.38 -34.51 -66.37
C LYS A 224 18.51 -35.22 -65.61
N PHE A 225 18.55 -35.06 -64.30
CA PHE A 225 19.35 -35.85 -63.36
C PHE A 225 18.44 -36.49 -62.32
N ASP A 226 18.61 -37.80 -62.10
CA ASP A 226 17.86 -38.58 -61.12
C ASP A 226 18.77 -38.97 -59.93
N GLY A 227 18.82 -38.12 -58.90
CA GLY A 227 19.41 -38.43 -57.59
C GLY A 227 20.90 -38.10 -57.42
N ILE A 228 21.34 -36.89 -57.81
CA ILE A 228 22.72 -36.42 -57.63
C ILE A 228 23.13 -36.49 -56.15
N ASP A 229 24.17 -37.26 -55.82
CA ASP A 229 24.68 -37.41 -54.45
C ASP A 229 25.46 -36.17 -53.99
N LEU A 230 24.83 -35.27 -53.23
CA LEU A 230 25.44 -33.98 -52.88
C LEU A 230 26.77 -34.11 -52.14
N PRO A 231 26.91 -34.93 -51.06
CA PRO A 231 28.19 -35.16 -50.38
C PRO A 231 29.37 -35.42 -51.32
N TYR A 232 29.15 -36.19 -52.40
CA TYR A 232 30.17 -36.49 -53.39
C TYR A 232 30.71 -35.24 -54.11
N TYR A 233 29.82 -34.32 -54.50
CA TYR A 233 30.18 -33.12 -55.25
C TYR A 233 30.67 -31.96 -54.36
N LEU A 234 30.51 -32.05 -53.04
CA LEU A 234 31.05 -31.05 -52.11
C LEU A 234 32.58 -31.02 -52.06
N GLY A 235 33.27 -32.05 -52.60
CA GLY A 235 34.72 -32.05 -52.74
C GLY A 235 35.28 -30.89 -53.58
N TYR A 236 34.44 -30.23 -54.38
CA TYR A 236 34.78 -29.02 -55.13
C TYR A 236 34.64 -27.72 -54.34
N LEU A 237 33.99 -27.76 -53.18
CA LEU A 237 33.86 -26.58 -52.33
C LEU A 237 35.10 -26.42 -51.43
N PRO A 238 35.44 -25.19 -51.02
CA PRO A 238 36.56 -24.97 -50.11
C PRO A 238 36.36 -25.69 -48.76
N ASP A 239 37.45 -26.21 -48.19
CA ASP A 239 37.52 -26.79 -46.82
C ASP A 239 37.24 -25.77 -45.70
N THR A 240 36.64 -24.61 -46.01
CA THR A 240 36.29 -23.54 -45.06
C THR A 240 34.80 -23.50 -44.72
N LEU A 241 33.97 -24.37 -45.30
CA LEU A 241 32.54 -24.41 -44.99
C LEU A 241 32.29 -24.76 -43.51
N PRO A 242 31.53 -23.95 -42.77
CA PRO A 242 31.32 -24.16 -41.34
C PRO A 242 30.36 -25.31 -41.00
N VAL A 243 29.85 -26.00 -42.03
CA VAL A 243 28.90 -27.12 -41.93
C VAL A 243 29.40 -28.33 -42.71
N VAL A 244 28.92 -29.50 -42.31
CA VAL A 244 29.14 -30.79 -42.96
C VAL A 244 27.81 -31.32 -43.45
N VAL A 245 27.75 -31.74 -44.72
CA VAL A 245 26.59 -32.43 -45.29
C VAL A 245 26.82 -33.93 -45.17
N ARG A 246 26.03 -34.61 -44.34
CA ARG A 246 26.17 -36.05 -44.12
C ARG A 246 25.45 -36.88 -45.18
N ASN A 247 24.31 -36.38 -45.65
CA ASN A 247 23.47 -37.02 -46.66
C ASN A 247 22.69 -35.93 -47.43
N GLY A 248 22.29 -36.22 -48.65
CA GLY A 248 21.42 -35.36 -49.46
C GLY A 248 21.47 -35.73 -50.95
N ARG A 249 20.31 -35.86 -51.58
CA ARG A 249 20.20 -36.13 -53.03
C ARG A 249 19.47 -34.99 -53.73
N LEU A 250 19.91 -34.62 -54.93
CA LEU A 250 19.31 -33.58 -55.75
C LEU A 250 18.80 -34.16 -57.08
N ASP A 251 17.48 -34.11 -57.29
CA ASP A 251 16.84 -34.37 -58.57
C ASP A 251 16.70 -33.06 -59.35
N VAL A 252 17.01 -33.08 -60.65
CA VAL A 252 16.99 -31.90 -61.51
C VAL A 252 16.26 -32.22 -62.80
N ASN A 253 15.26 -31.40 -63.16
CA ASN A 253 14.57 -31.47 -64.43
C ASN A 253 14.37 -30.04 -64.96
N LEU A 254 15.30 -29.60 -65.82
CA LEU A 254 15.39 -28.22 -66.29
C LEU A 254 15.23 -28.12 -67.81
N ASP A 255 14.47 -27.13 -68.24
CA ASP A 255 14.48 -26.59 -69.59
C ASP A 255 15.49 -25.41 -69.61
N LEU A 256 16.50 -25.48 -70.47
CA LEU A 256 17.55 -24.47 -70.66
C LEU A 256 17.41 -23.87 -72.05
N THR A 257 17.24 -22.55 -72.13
CA THR A 257 17.23 -21.82 -73.40
C THR A 257 18.37 -20.81 -73.43
N TYR A 258 19.33 -20.98 -74.33
CA TYR A 258 20.44 -20.05 -74.54
C TYR A 258 20.28 -19.35 -75.90
N ARG A 259 20.43 -18.03 -75.91
CA ARG A 259 20.41 -17.21 -77.13
C ARG A 259 21.60 -16.27 -77.13
N ALA A 260 22.37 -16.25 -78.21
CA ALA A 260 23.50 -15.34 -78.40
C ALA A 260 23.60 -14.87 -79.85
N SER A 261 23.95 -13.61 -80.05
CA SER A 261 24.25 -13.04 -81.37
C SER A 261 25.45 -12.11 -81.25
N ALA A 262 26.07 -11.74 -82.37
CA ALA A 262 27.15 -10.76 -82.37
C ALA A 262 26.73 -9.34 -81.88
N THR A 263 25.42 -9.06 -81.86
CA THR A 263 24.87 -7.71 -81.59
C THR A 263 24.19 -7.59 -80.22
N SER A 264 23.90 -8.71 -79.54
CA SER A 264 23.17 -8.74 -78.28
C SER A 264 23.93 -9.53 -77.21
N LYS A 265 23.75 -9.16 -75.94
CA LYS A 265 24.29 -9.95 -74.82
C LYS A 265 23.68 -11.37 -74.84
N PRO A 266 24.45 -12.39 -74.45
CA PRO A 266 23.92 -13.74 -74.34
C PRO A 266 22.88 -13.81 -73.22
N VAL A 267 21.75 -14.44 -73.51
CA VAL A 267 20.68 -14.70 -72.55
C VAL A 267 20.63 -16.21 -72.31
N LEU A 268 20.75 -16.60 -71.04
CA LEU A 268 20.46 -17.96 -70.59
C LEU A 268 19.20 -17.89 -69.75
N GLU A 269 18.16 -18.58 -70.19
CA GLU A 269 16.91 -18.76 -69.47
C GLU A 269 16.82 -20.19 -68.94
N LEU A 270 16.45 -20.33 -67.68
CA LEU A 270 16.26 -21.61 -66.98
C LEU A 270 14.82 -21.69 -66.46
N ALA A 271 14.15 -22.81 -66.66
CA ALA A 271 12.86 -23.13 -66.05
C ALA A 271 12.79 -24.63 -65.71
N GLY A 272 11.93 -25.03 -64.79
CA GLY A 272 11.74 -26.46 -64.47
C GLY A 272 11.58 -26.75 -62.98
N ARG A 273 12.09 -27.89 -62.53
CA ARG A 273 11.94 -28.40 -61.17
C ARG A 273 13.25 -28.94 -60.63
N CYS A 274 13.53 -28.64 -59.36
CA CYS A 274 14.62 -29.23 -58.59
C CYS A 274 14.07 -29.76 -57.26
N ASP A 275 14.38 -31.00 -56.90
CA ASP A 275 13.97 -31.58 -55.63
C ASP A 275 15.19 -32.00 -54.81
N LEU A 276 15.21 -31.62 -53.54
CA LEU A 276 16.25 -31.96 -52.59
C LEU A 276 15.67 -32.93 -51.56
N VAL A 277 16.24 -34.13 -51.51
CA VAL A 277 15.75 -35.26 -50.71
C VAL A 277 16.76 -35.62 -49.63
N THR A 278 16.30 -35.70 -48.37
CA THR A 278 17.05 -36.20 -47.20
C THR A 278 18.36 -35.46 -46.90
N LEU A 279 18.34 -34.12 -46.90
CA LEU A 279 19.51 -33.31 -46.54
C LEU A 279 19.74 -33.32 -45.01
N ASP A 280 20.88 -33.86 -44.54
CA ASP A 280 21.34 -33.81 -43.13
C ASP A 280 22.56 -32.87 -43.03
N LEU A 281 22.34 -31.67 -42.49
CA LEU A 281 23.37 -30.68 -42.20
C LEU A 281 23.75 -30.71 -40.72
N ARG A 282 25.07 -30.73 -40.48
CA ARG A 282 25.67 -30.71 -39.15
C ARG A 282 26.74 -29.64 -39.03
N GLU A 283 26.97 -29.17 -37.81
CA GLU A 283 28.17 -28.41 -37.49
C GLU A 283 29.41 -29.32 -37.59
N ARG A 284 30.61 -28.73 -37.73
CA ARG A 284 31.87 -29.49 -37.83
C ARG A 284 32.17 -30.40 -36.64
N ASP A 285 31.63 -30.08 -35.47
CA ASP A 285 31.75 -30.90 -34.26
C ASP A 285 30.70 -32.03 -34.17
N GLY A 286 29.90 -32.21 -35.23
CA GLY A 286 28.91 -33.28 -35.35
C GLY A 286 27.53 -32.96 -34.79
N ARG A 287 27.34 -31.78 -34.18
CA ARG A 287 26.02 -31.33 -33.70
C ARG A 287 25.04 -31.13 -34.86
N PRO A 288 23.77 -31.55 -34.73
CA PRO A 288 22.78 -31.36 -35.78
C PRO A 288 22.44 -29.87 -35.95
N LEU A 289 22.29 -29.42 -37.20
CA LEU A 289 21.92 -28.05 -37.53
C LEU A 289 20.54 -28.00 -38.23
N LEU A 290 20.38 -28.83 -39.26
CA LEU A 290 19.18 -28.87 -40.09
C LEU A 290 19.02 -30.26 -40.72
N PHE A 291 17.83 -30.83 -40.62
CA PHE A 291 17.44 -32.04 -41.32
C PHE A 291 16.20 -31.75 -42.17
N LEU A 292 16.32 -31.95 -43.47
CA LEU A 292 15.31 -31.63 -44.47
C LEU A 292 14.96 -32.89 -45.27
N PRO A 293 13.81 -33.53 -45.00
CA PRO A 293 13.35 -34.71 -45.73
C PRO A 293 13.07 -34.45 -47.20
N LEU A 294 12.36 -33.36 -47.52
CA LEU A 294 12.00 -32.99 -48.87
C LEU A 294 11.89 -31.47 -49.00
N LEU A 295 12.56 -30.92 -50.01
CA LEU A 295 12.34 -29.57 -50.54
C LEU A 295 12.10 -29.67 -52.04
N GLU A 296 10.98 -29.15 -52.50
CA GLU A 296 10.63 -29.04 -53.91
C GLU A 296 10.72 -27.57 -54.35
N ALA A 297 11.51 -27.27 -55.38
CA ALA A 297 11.63 -25.94 -55.97
C ALA A 297 11.18 -25.98 -57.43
N ARG A 298 10.21 -25.13 -57.78
CA ARG A 298 9.76 -24.91 -59.16
C ARG A 298 10.31 -23.58 -59.66
N LEU A 299 11.17 -23.66 -60.66
CA LEU A 299 11.81 -22.53 -61.30
C LEU A 299 10.90 -22.03 -62.44
N ALA A 300 10.43 -20.79 -62.32
CA ALA A 300 9.85 -20.05 -63.44
C ALA A 300 10.99 -19.53 -64.34
N PRO A 301 10.70 -19.08 -65.58
CA PRO A 301 11.72 -18.52 -66.48
C PRO A 301 12.65 -17.52 -65.77
N SER A 302 13.89 -17.94 -65.57
CA SER A 302 14.90 -17.25 -64.77
C SER A 302 16.13 -16.97 -65.61
N GLN A 303 16.73 -15.79 -65.47
CA GLN A 303 17.89 -15.35 -66.24
C GLN A 303 19.11 -15.19 -65.32
N PRO A 304 19.80 -16.29 -64.96
CA PRO A 304 20.94 -16.25 -64.03
C PRO A 304 22.10 -15.36 -64.51
N LEU A 305 22.31 -15.22 -65.83
CA LEU A 305 23.33 -14.31 -66.37
C LEU A 305 23.01 -12.83 -66.08
N GLU A 306 21.73 -12.48 -65.96
CA GLU A 306 21.27 -11.16 -65.52
C GLU A 306 21.06 -11.08 -64.00
N ARG A 307 21.38 -12.16 -63.26
CA ARG A 307 21.12 -12.30 -61.82
C ARG A 307 19.64 -12.15 -61.46
N ARG A 308 18.75 -12.62 -62.35
CA ARG A 308 17.29 -12.69 -62.11
C ARG A 308 16.87 -14.13 -61.88
N LEU A 309 16.37 -14.42 -60.69
CA LEU A 309 15.86 -15.72 -60.29
C LEU A 309 14.39 -15.59 -59.89
N HIS A 310 13.54 -16.37 -60.53
CA HIS A 310 12.10 -16.41 -60.28
C HIS A 310 11.67 -17.85 -59.98
N LEU A 311 11.23 -18.09 -58.75
CA LEU A 311 10.71 -19.37 -58.29
C LEU A 311 9.18 -19.30 -58.22
N ALA A 312 8.49 -20.14 -58.98
CA ALA A 312 7.03 -20.24 -58.94
C ALA A 312 6.55 -20.83 -57.60
N ALA A 313 7.30 -21.78 -57.04
CA ALA A 313 6.98 -22.37 -55.75
C ALA A 313 8.23 -22.96 -55.06
N VAL A 314 8.29 -22.85 -53.74
CA VAL A 314 9.21 -23.61 -52.88
C VAL A 314 8.38 -24.30 -51.80
N THR A 315 8.40 -25.63 -51.75
CA THR A 315 7.69 -26.40 -50.71
C THR A 315 8.70 -27.18 -49.88
N ILE A 316 8.56 -27.10 -48.56
CA ILE A 316 9.44 -27.71 -47.57
C ILE A 316 8.56 -28.56 -46.64
N ASP A 317 8.82 -29.86 -46.56
CA ASP A 317 8.03 -30.79 -45.73
C ASP A 317 8.89 -31.39 -44.60
N ASN A 318 8.35 -31.34 -43.37
CA ASN A 318 8.94 -31.95 -42.17
C ASN A 318 10.37 -31.47 -41.84
N LEU A 319 10.65 -30.18 -42.05
CA LEU A 319 11.92 -29.55 -41.68
C LEU A 319 12.17 -29.68 -40.17
N GLN A 320 13.34 -30.18 -39.78
CA GLN A 320 13.82 -30.16 -38.40
C GLN A 320 15.04 -29.25 -38.31
N SER A 321 15.07 -28.37 -37.32
CA SER A 321 16.19 -27.45 -37.11
C SER A 321 16.52 -27.28 -35.63
N TRP A 322 17.79 -27.01 -35.35
CA TRP A 322 18.32 -26.79 -34.00
C TRP A 322 18.90 -25.39 -33.90
N LEU A 323 18.33 -24.58 -33.01
CA LEU A 323 18.72 -23.21 -32.78
C LEU A 323 19.24 -23.08 -31.34
N ASP A 324 20.54 -22.80 -31.19
CA ASP A 324 21.23 -22.71 -29.90
C ASP A 324 21.90 -21.35 -29.74
N ARG A 325 21.55 -20.63 -28.66
CA ARG A 325 22.22 -19.39 -28.23
C ARG A 325 23.15 -19.70 -27.07
N ASN A 326 24.43 -19.35 -27.23
CA ASN A 326 25.39 -19.50 -26.14
C ASN A 326 25.26 -18.37 -25.09
N PRO A 327 25.92 -18.49 -23.92
CA PRO A 327 25.89 -17.45 -22.88
C PRO A 327 26.45 -16.08 -23.32
N ALA A 328 27.26 -16.04 -24.40
CA ALA A 328 27.73 -14.80 -25.01
C ALA A 328 26.67 -14.13 -25.93
N GLY A 329 25.46 -14.71 -26.01
CA GLY A 329 24.35 -14.16 -26.78
C GLY A 329 24.42 -14.41 -28.29
N THR A 330 25.33 -15.27 -28.77
CA THR A 330 25.49 -15.61 -30.19
C THR A 330 24.74 -16.89 -30.55
N TRP A 331 23.90 -16.82 -31.58
CA TRP A 331 23.19 -17.99 -32.13
C TRP A 331 24.14 -18.86 -32.98
N ASN A 332 23.95 -20.17 -32.96
CA ASN A 332 24.72 -21.13 -33.76
C ASN A 332 24.71 -20.79 -35.25
N VAL A 333 23.58 -20.35 -35.80
CA VAL A 333 23.47 -19.90 -37.19
C VAL A 333 24.29 -18.64 -37.52
N MET A 334 24.53 -17.75 -36.55
CA MET A 334 25.38 -16.56 -36.75
C MET A 334 26.86 -16.95 -36.81
N ARG A 335 27.26 -18.01 -36.10
CA ARG A 335 28.63 -18.53 -36.13
C ARG A 335 28.99 -19.13 -37.50
N LEU A 336 27.99 -19.51 -38.30
CA LEU A 336 28.16 -20.01 -39.66
C LEU A 336 28.47 -18.91 -40.68
N ALA A 337 28.29 -17.63 -40.35
CA ALA A 337 28.64 -16.54 -41.26
C ALA A 337 30.16 -16.27 -41.35
N GLY A 338 30.97 -16.98 -40.55
CA GLY A 338 32.40 -16.72 -40.37
C GLY A 338 32.64 -15.45 -39.54
N PRO A 339 33.83 -15.27 -38.92
CA PRO A 339 34.20 -13.97 -38.38
C PRO A 339 34.18 -12.95 -39.52
N ALA A 340 33.59 -11.77 -39.30
CA ALA A 340 33.77 -10.65 -40.19
C ALA A 340 35.26 -10.28 -40.20
N THR A 341 36.05 -10.95 -41.03
CA THR A 341 37.43 -10.56 -41.29
C THR A 341 37.39 -9.12 -41.77
N ALA A 342 38.22 -8.30 -41.12
CA ALA A 342 38.40 -6.89 -41.41
C ALA A 342 38.33 -6.62 -42.92
N SER A 343 37.67 -5.51 -43.26
CA SER A 343 37.53 -4.99 -44.62
C SER A 343 38.74 -5.36 -45.47
N PRO A 344 38.57 -6.03 -46.63
CA PRO A 344 39.70 -6.31 -47.50
C PRO A 344 40.44 -5.01 -47.78
N PRO A 345 41.79 -5.01 -47.79
CA PRO A 345 42.56 -3.81 -48.15
C PRO A 345 42.02 -3.33 -49.48
N ALA A 346 41.78 -2.01 -49.59
CA ALA A 346 41.11 -1.36 -50.71
C ALA A 346 41.68 -1.83 -52.06
N ALA A 347 41.12 -2.91 -52.59
CA ALA A 347 41.34 -3.36 -53.94
C ALA A 347 40.53 -2.41 -54.82
N THR A 348 41.22 -1.83 -55.78
CA THR A 348 40.73 -0.90 -56.80
C THR A 348 39.30 -1.24 -57.19
N ALA A 349 38.39 -0.29 -56.97
CA ALA A 349 36.95 -0.48 -57.12
C ALA A 349 36.58 -1.03 -58.51
N ALA A 350 36.41 -2.34 -58.59
CA ALA A 350 35.60 -2.96 -59.63
C ALA A 350 34.16 -2.48 -59.40
N SER A 351 33.48 -2.05 -60.47
CA SER A 351 32.08 -1.62 -60.39
C SER A 351 31.26 -2.70 -59.68
N PRO A 352 30.41 -2.34 -58.70
CA PRO A 352 29.64 -3.31 -57.94
C PRO A 352 28.75 -4.10 -58.91
N ALA A 353 28.90 -5.42 -58.91
CA ALA A 353 28.07 -6.28 -59.74
C ALA A 353 26.58 -6.07 -59.38
N ALA A 354 25.70 -5.98 -60.39
CA ALA A 354 24.27 -5.70 -60.21
C ALA A 354 23.64 -6.61 -59.14
N PRO A 355 22.73 -6.12 -58.28
CA PRO A 355 22.18 -6.92 -57.18
C PRO A 355 21.35 -8.11 -57.71
N LEU A 356 21.31 -9.21 -56.94
CA LEU A 356 20.45 -10.36 -57.22
C LEU A 356 18.98 -9.94 -57.13
N GLN A 357 18.21 -10.20 -58.18
CA GLN A 357 16.75 -10.05 -58.19
C GLN A 357 16.15 -11.44 -57.96
N LEU A 358 15.66 -11.68 -56.74
CA LEU A 358 14.99 -12.92 -56.37
C LEU A 358 13.50 -12.66 -56.15
N GLN A 359 12.65 -13.44 -56.81
CA GLN A 359 11.21 -13.48 -56.60
C GLN A 359 10.77 -14.92 -56.34
N ILE A 360 9.90 -15.12 -55.34
CA ILE A 360 9.27 -16.41 -55.06
C ILE A 360 7.76 -16.18 -54.93
N ASP A 361 6.96 -16.68 -55.87
CA ASP A 361 5.50 -16.45 -55.86
C ASP A 361 4.85 -17.12 -54.64
N ARG A 362 5.37 -18.29 -54.24
CA ARG A 362 4.88 -19.02 -53.07
C ARG A 362 5.96 -19.85 -52.39
N LEU A 363 6.17 -19.66 -51.10
CA LEU A 363 6.98 -20.52 -50.25
C LEU A 363 6.10 -21.14 -49.16
N ARG A 364 6.15 -22.46 -49.02
CA ARG A 364 5.40 -23.22 -48.02
C ARG A 364 6.33 -24.11 -47.20
N LEU A 365 6.23 -24.03 -45.88
CA LEU A 365 6.75 -25.02 -44.94
C LEU A 365 5.58 -25.73 -44.26
N ARG A 366 5.62 -27.06 -44.19
CA ARG A 366 4.61 -27.88 -43.53
C ARG A 366 5.24 -28.78 -42.48
N ASN A 367 4.57 -28.90 -41.34
CA ASN A 367 4.93 -29.80 -40.25
C ASN A 367 6.38 -29.66 -39.76
N GLY A 368 6.90 -28.42 -39.72
CA GLY A 368 8.26 -28.17 -39.22
C GLY A 368 8.39 -28.39 -37.72
N ARG A 369 9.61 -28.68 -37.28
CA ARG A 369 10.03 -28.80 -35.88
C ARG A 369 11.28 -27.95 -35.66
N LEU A 370 11.29 -27.15 -34.60
CA LEU A 370 12.42 -26.32 -34.20
C LEU A 370 12.74 -26.60 -32.74
N GLU A 371 13.96 -27.05 -32.47
CA GLU A 371 14.49 -27.14 -31.11
C GLU A 371 15.21 -25.85 -30.77
N VAL A 372 14.73 -25.16 -29.74
CA VAL A 372 15.29 -23.87 -29.30
C VAL A 372 15.94 -24.07 -27.95
N ARG A 373 17.21 -23.67 -27.84
CA ARG A 373 17.96 -23.60 -26.59
C ARG A 373 18.60 -22.22 -26.46
N ASP A 374 18.21 -21.49 -25.43
CA ASP A 374 18.76 -20.17 -25.12
C ASP A 374 19.47 -20.21 -23.77
N GLN A 375 20.79 -20.08 -23.79
CA GLN A 375 21.64 -20.11 -22.59
C GLN A 375 22.04 -18.71 -22.12
N LEU A 376 21.51 -17.65 -22.74
CA LEU A 376 21.73 -16.27 -22.31
C LEU A 376 21.04 -15.94 -20.98
N PRO A 377 19.73 -16.22 -20.77
CA PRO A 377 19.11 -15.95 -19.48
C PRO A 377 19.64 -16.92 -18.41
N ASP A 378 19.84 -16.43 -17.18
CA ASP A 378 20.30 -17.29 -16.07
C ASP A 378 19.32 -18.47 -15.86
N GLY A 379 19.85 -19.67 -15.65
CA GLY A 379 19.05 -20.90 -15.59
C GLY A 379 18.68 -21.51 -16.95
N GLY A 380 18.87 -20.78 -18.06
CA GLY A 380 18.63 -21.22 -19.42
C GLY A 380 17.15 -21.43 -19.78
N PHE A 381 16.85 -21.43 -21.07
CA PHE A 381 15.52 -21.71 -21.61
C PHE A 381 15.63 -22.76 -22.72
N ALA A 382 14.71 -23.73 -22.73
CA ALA A 382 14.62 -24.73 -23.78
C ALA A 382 13.15 -25.02 -24.12
N THR A 383 12.87 -25.22 -25.40
CA THR A 383 11.55 -25.66 -25.87
C THR A 383 11.65 -26.31 -27.25
N THR A 384 10.74 -27.23 -27.53
CA THR A 384 10.50 -27.74 -28.88
C THR A 384 9.26 -27.10 -29.48
N LEU A 385 9.43 -26.37 -30.59
CA LEU A 385 8.32 -25.93 -31.45
C LEU A 385 8.01 -27.02 -32.48
N ARG A 386 6.73 -27.25 -32.74
CA ARG A 386 6.19 -28.30 -33.59
C ARG A 386 5.05 -27.75 -34.44
N ALA A 387 4.63 -28.54 -35.44
CA ALA A 387 3.57 -28.16 -36.38
C ALA A 387 3.81 -26.77 -37.00
N ILE A 388 5.07 -26.43 -37.26
CA ILE A 388 5.43 -25.14 -37.86
C ILE A 388 4.93 -25.16 -39.30
N ALA A 389 3.98 -24.27 -39.58
CA ALA A 389 3.47 -23.98 -40.90
C ALA A 389 3.83 -22.54 -41.25
N LEU A 390 4.54 -22.33 -42.35
CA LEU A 390 4.89 -21.00 -42.87
C LEU A 390 4.46 -20.91 -44.32
N ASP A 391 3.53 -20.01 -44.62
CA ASP A 391 3.15 -19.62 -45.97
C ASP A 391 3.68 -18.20 -46.21
N ILE A 392 4.47 -18.03 -47.28
CA ILE A 392 4.90 -16.73 -47.78
C ILE A 392 4.44 -16.61 -49.24
N ASP A 393 3.70 -15.57 -49.57
CA ASP A 393 3.26 -15.27 -50.94
C ASP A 393 3.97 -14.01 -51.44
N ASP A 394 4.46 -14.06 -52.69
CA ASP A 394 5.12 -12.97 -53.42
C ASP A 394 6.43 -12.44 -52.76
N PHE A 395 7.24 -13.32 -52.17
CA PHE A 395 8.55 -12.93 -51.61
C PHE A 395 9.44 -12.27 -52.67
N THR A 396 10.05 -11.14 -52.34
CA THR A 396 10.95 -10.43 -53.26
C THR A 396 12.06 -9.69 -52.52
N LEU A 397 13.23 -9.59 -53.17
CA LEU A 397 14.32 -8.71 -52.75
C LEU A 397 14.19 -7.29 -53.32
N ALA A 398 13.14 -7.01 -54.10
CA ALA A 398 12.89 -5.68 -54.64
C ALA A 398 12.65 -4.66 -53.53
N ARG A 399 13.25 -3.47 -53.69
CA ARG A 399 13.18 -2.40 -52.69
C ARG A 399 11.75 -1.85 -52.60
N GLY A 400 11.21 -1.74 -51.39
CA GLY A 400 9.91 -1.13 -51.11
C GLY A 400 8.69 -1.98 -51.51
N THR A 401 8.88 -3.25 -51.87
CA THR A 401 7.77 -4.16 -52.21
C THR A 401 7.50 -5.10 -51.02
N PRO A 402 6.29 -5.06 -50.43
CA PRO A 402 5.92 -5.98 -49.37
C PRO A 402 5.54 -7.37 -49.93
N PHE A 403 5.70 -8.40 -49.10
CA PHE A 403 5.17 -9.74 -49.33
C PHE A 403 4.34 -10.19 -48.12
N ARG A 404 3.46 -11.18 -48.32
CA ARG A 404 2.58 -11.66 -47.26
C ARG A 404 3.21 -12.83 -46.53
N LEU A 405 3.09 -12.85 -45.21
CA LEU A 405 3.58 -13.92 -44.34
C LEU A 405 2.43 -14.42 -43.46
N ALA A 406 2.28 -15.73 -43.37
CA ALA A 406 1.45 -16.42 -42.39
C ALA A 406 2.26 -17.54 -41.73
N LEU A 407 2.45 -17.44 -40.41
CA LEU A 407 3.17 -18.40 -39.58
C LEU A 407 2.20 -18.94 -38.54
N ALA A 408 2.15 -20.27 -38.38
CA ALA A 408 1.49 -20.93 -37.27
C ALA A 408 2.42 -21.98 -36.68
N LEU A 409 2.50 -22.07 -35.36
CA LEU A 409 3.31 -23.07 -34.66
C LEU A 409 2.74 -23.37 -33.27
N ALA A 410 3.08 -24.54 -32.74
CA ALA A 410 2.77 -24.92 -31.36
C ALA A 410 4.04 -25.32 -30.62
N SER A 411 4.04 -25.26 -29.28
CA SER A 411 5.13 -25.81 -28.48
C SER A 411 4.76 -27.16 -27.87
N GLU A 412 5.77 -27.88 -27.37
CA GLU A 412 5.57 -29.11 -26.59
C GLU A 412 4.80 -28.90 -25.28
N ARG A 413 4.69 -27.65 -24.79
CA ARG A 413 3.92 -27.28 -23.60
C ARG A 413 2.44 -26.96 -23.91
N GLY A 414 2.03 -27.03 -25.17
CA GLY A 414 0.67 -26.70 -25.61
C GLY A 414 0.43 -25.22 -25.87
N GLU A 415 1.50 -24.42 -25.99
CA GLU A 415 1.44 -23.02 -26.41
C GLU A 415 1.10 -22.98 -27.92
N GLN A 416 0.26 -22.04 -28.35
CA GLN A 416 -0.08 -21.85 -29.77
C GLN A 416 0.30 -20.44 -30.19
N PHE A 417 0.89 -20.29 -31.37
CA PHE A 417 1.32 -19.00 -31.90
C PHE A 417 0.92 -18.89 -33.36
N GLU A 418 0.29 -17.77 -33.72
CA GLU A 418 -0.01 -17.38 -35.09
C GLU A 418 0.51 -15.97 -35.35
N ALA A 419 1.13 -15.75 -36.52
CA ALA A 419 1.51 -14.42 -37.00
C ALA A 419 1.07 -14.27 -38.46
N ARG A 420 0.35 -13.20 -38.80
CA ARG A 420 -0.07 -12.92 -40.18
C ARG A 420 0.11 -11.44 -40.53
N GLY A 421 0.60 -11.13 -41.71
CA GLY A 421 0.70 -9.75 -42.18
C GLY A 421 1.67 -9.55 -43.33
N GLU A 422 2.21 -8.34 -43.44
CA GLU A 422 3.08 -7.92 -44.54
C GLU A 422 4.50 -7.63 -44.04
N VAL A 423 5.48 -7.97 -44.88
CA VAL A 423 6.91 -7.77 -44.60
C VAL A 423 7.58 -7.16 -45.83
N THR A 424 8.40 -6.13 -45.63
CA THR A 424 9.31 -5.58 -46.64
C THR A 424 10.74 -5.80 -46.18
N VAL A 425 11.64 -6.28 -47.05
CA VAL A 425 13.04 -6.58 -46.66
C VAL A 425 13.95 -5.36 -46.71
N SER A 426 13.74 -4.47 -47.70
CA SER A 426 14.60 -3.31 -47.93
C SER A 426 13.78 -2.03 -48.18
N PRO A 427 13.69 -1.10 -47.21
CA PRO A 427 14.11 -1.25 -45.81
C PRO A 427 13.21 -2.23 -45.04
N LEU A 428 13.73 -2.82 -43.95
CA LEU A 428 12.95 -3.74 -43.12
C LEU A 428 11.72 -3.06 -42.55
N THR A 429 10.54 -3.54 -42.92
CA THR A 429 9.25 -3.11 -42.38
C THR A 429 8.42 -4.36 -42.05
N LEU A 430 7.88 -4.45 -40.84
CA LEU A 430 7.06 -5.56 -40.38
C LEU A 430 5.70 -4.99 -39.94
N ASP A 431 4.63 -5.51 -40.53
CA ASP A 431 3.24 -5.19 -40.20
C ASP A 431 2.49 -6.49 -39.94
N LEU A 432 2.55 -6.99 -38.70
CA LEU A 432 2.10 -8.33 -38.33
C LEU A 432 1.03 -8.29 -37.25
N THR A 433 -0.03 -9.08 -37.40
CA THR A 433 -0.93 -9.45 -36.30
C THR A 433 -0.41 -10.73 -35.67
N PHE A 434 -0.20 -10.73 -34.35
CA PHE A 434 0.30 -11.84 -33.56
C PHE A 434 -0.79 -12.30 -32.60
N ASP A 435 -1.04 -13.60 -32.53
CA ASP A 435 -1.98 -14.26 -31.61
C ASP A 435 -1.23 -15.40 -30.93
N ALA A 436 -1.16 -15.37 -29.61
CA ALA A 436 -0.43 -16.33 -28.80
C ALA A 436 -1.36 -16.80 -27.69
N ARG A 437 -1.52 -18.12 -27.51
CA ARG A 437 -2.48 -18.70 -26.56
C ARG A 437 -1.81 -19.69 -25.64
N ASN A 438 -2.34 -19.77 -24.42
CA ASN A 438 -1.93 -20.73 -23.41
C ASN A 438 -0.43 -20.65 -23.08
N LEU A 439 0.10 -19.44 -22.86
CA LEU A 439 1.50 -19.22 -22.48
C LEU A 439 1.67 -19.39 -20.96
N PRO A 440 2.26 -20.50 -20.46
CA PRO A 440 2.49 -20.69 -19.03
C PRO A 440 3.56 -19.71 -18.53
N LEU A 441 3.15 -18.71 -17.74
CA LEU A 441 4.05 -17.66 -17.23
C LEU A 441 5.23 -18.24 -16.45
N ALA A 442 5.05 -19.35 -15.73
CA ALA A 442 6.12 -20.01 -14.99
C ALA A 442 7.27 -20.51 -15.89
N ALA A 443 6.99 -20.92 -17.14
CA ALA A 443 7.99 -21.44 -18.07
C ALA A 443 8.96 -20.37 -18.60
N TYR A 444 8.54 -19.10 -18.56
CA TYR A 444 9.32 -17.96 -19.06
C TYR A 444 10.11 -17.23 -17.96
N ARG A 445 10.17 -17.80 -16.75
CA ARG A 445 10.95 -17.26 -15.62
C ARG A 445 12.38 -16.82 -15.97
N PRO A 446 13.17 -17.57 -16.76
CA PRO A 446 14.52 -17.14 -17.12
C PRO A 446 14.57 -15.73 -17.74
N TYR A 447 13.50 -15.30 -18.42
CA TYR A 447 13.40 -14.00 -19.07
C TYR A 447 12.93 -12.85 -18.17
N TYR A 448 12.23 -13.12 -17.06
CA TYR A 448 11.72 -12.08 -16.16
C TYR A 448 12.29 -12.11 -14.73
N GLN A 449 13.12 -13.08 -14.39
CA GLN A 449 13.61 -13.26 -13.02
C GLN A 449 14.38 -12.05 -12.46
N ALA A 450 14.94 -11.20 -13.33
CA ALA A 450 15.58 -9.96 -12.94
C ALA A 450 14.58 -8.89 -12.44
N GLN A 451 13.33 -8.93 -12.93
CA GLN A 451 12.25 -8.02 -12.58
C GLN A 451 11.30 -8.60 -11.53
N ALA A 452 11.18 -9.94 -11.46
CA ALA A 452 10.41 -10.67 -10.46
C ALA A 452 11.13 -11.96 -10.08
N ALA A 453 11.73 -12.01 -8.89
CA ALA A 453 12.48 -13.20 -8.43
C ALA A 453 11.56 -14.40 -8.16
N ALA A 454 10.31 -14.10 -7.78
CA ALA A 454 9.23 -15.06 -7.59
C ALA A 454 8.74 -15.63 -8.93
N VAL A 455 8.34 -16.91 -8.93
CA VAL A 455 7.73 -17.55 -10.11
C VAL A 455 6.31 -17.01 -10.26
N ILE A 456 6.02 -16.41 -11.41
CA ILE A 456 4.68 -15.91 -11.73
C ILE A 456 3.85 -17.09 -12.25
N GLY A 457 2.75 -17.39 -11.56
CA GLY A 457 1.80 -18.43 -11.95
C GLY A 457 0.74 -17.93 -12.94
N GLY A 458 0.07 -18.86 -13.62
CA GLY A 458 -1.02 -18.58 -14.56
C GLY A 458 -0.63 -18.78 -16.04
N THR A 459 -1.61 -18.61 -16.91
CA THR A 459 -1.46 -18.74 -18.38
C THR A 459 -1.89 -17.44 -19.05
N LEU A 460 -1.09 -16.97 -20.02
CA LEU A 460 -1.35 -15.75 -20.79
C LEU A 460 -1.84 -16.10 -22.20
N ASP A 461 -2.91 -15.43 -22.61
CA ASP A 461 -3.30 -15.26 -24.01
C ASP A 461 -2.97 -13.82 -24.41
N ALA A 462 -2.37 -13.63 -25.59
CA ALA A 462 -1.95 -12.34 -26.09
C ALA A 462 -2.28 -12.19 -27.57
N ARG A 463 -3.00 -11.13 -27.93
CA ARG A 463 -3.21 -10.70 -29.31
C ARG A 463 -2.69 -9.28 -29.47
N THR A 464 -1.95 -8.99 -30.52
CA THR A 464 -1.43 -7.64 -30.78
C THR A 464 -1.11 -7.44 -32.26
N ARG A 465 -1.17 -6.19 -32.71
CA ARG A 465 -0.63 -5.78 -33.99
C ARG A 465 0.72 -5.09 -33.79
N LEU A 466 1.76 -5.73 -34.32
CA LEU A 466 3.15 -5.28 -34.33
C LEU A 466 3.45 -4.51 -35.61
N HIS A 467 3.91 -3.27 -35.47
CA HIS A 467 4.49 -2.47 -36.54
C HIS A 467 5.94 -2.09 -36.21
N ILE A 468 6.89 -2.45 -37.07
CA ILE A 468 8.30 -2.06 -37.00
C ILE A 468 8.69 -1.45 -38.34
N ALA A 469 9.27 -0.27 -38.32
CA ALA A 469 9.78 0.44 -39.49
C ALA A 469 11.01 1.29 -39.12
N PRO A 470 11.81 1.80 -40.08
CA PRO A 470 13.04 2.54 -39.78
C PRO A 470 12.88 3.75 -38.85
N LYS A 471 11.70 4.39 -38.83
CA LYS A 471 11.36 5.51 -37.92
C LYS A 471 10.46 5.11 -36.75
N GLN A 472 10.00 3.86 -36.71
CA GLN A 472 9.12 3.33 -35.68
C GLN A 472 9.74 2.02 -35.16
N PRO A 473 10.63 2.08 -34.16
CA PRO A 473 11.40 0.92 -33.71
C PRO A 473 10.51 -0.18 -33.11
N LEU A 474 9.39 0.22 -32.51
CA LEU A 474 8.34 -0.69 -32.04
C LEU A 474 7.03 0.10 -31.88
N LEU A 475 5.96 -0.39 -32.50
CA LEU A 475 4.59 0.00 -32.21
C LEU A 475 3.74 -1.25 -32.03
N LEU A 476 3.19 -1.41 -30.82
CA LEU A 476 2.14 -2.38 -30.55
C LEU A 476 0.81 -1.64 -30.54
N SER A 477 -0.19 -2.17 -31.24
CA SER A 477 -1.54 -1.62 -31.33
C SER A 477 -2.56 -2.76 -31.24
N ASP A 478 -3.82 -2.43 -30.93
CA ASP A 478 -4.90 -3.42 -30.76
C ASP A 478 -4.48 -4.61 -29.88
N THR A 479 -3.79 -4.29 -28.78
CA THR A 479 -3.21 -5.30 -27.88
C THR A 479 -4.22 -5.74 -26.85
N ASP A 480 -4.61 -7.01 -26.90
CA ASP A 480 -5.45 -7.65 -25.91
C ASP A 480 -4.64 -8.73 -25.18
N LEU A 481 -4.59 -8.66 -23.86
CA LEU A 481 -3.95 -9.67 -23.00
C LEU A 481 -5.00 -10.26 -22.07
N ALA A 482 -5.00 -11.57 -21.88
CA ALA A 482 -5.83 -12.24 -20.89
C ALA A 482 -4.97 -13.23 -20.10
N ILE A 483 -4.83 -13.00 -18.80
CA ILE A 483 -4.14 -13.90 -17.89
C ILE A 483 -5.18 -14.66 -17.08
N HIS A 484 -5.13 -15.98 -17.17
CA HIS A 484 -5.98 -16.89 -16.38
C HIS A 484 -5.19 -17.41 -15.18
N ASN A 485 -5.82 -17.40 -14.00
CA ASN A 485 -5.26 -17.90 -12.74
C ASN A 485 -3.87 -17.29 -12.40
N LEU A 486 -3.76 -15.96 -12.49
CA LEU A 486 -2.53 -15.26 -12.13
C LEU A 486 -2.23 -15.44 -10.63
N ASP A 487 -1.02 -15.87 -10.31
CA ASP A 487 -0.50 -15.98 -8.94
C ASP A 487 0.82 -15.22 -8.83
N LEU A 488 0.83 -14.19 -7.99
CA LEU A 488 1.98 -13.36 -7.68
C LEU A 488 2.34 -13.57 -6.20
N PRO A 489 3.18 -14.57 -5.88
CA PRO A 489 3.45 -14.93 -4.49
C PRO A 489 4.34 -13.89 -3.80
N LEU A 490 4.07 -13.67 -2.52
CA LEU A 490 4.86 -12.92 -1.56
C LEU A 490 5.35 -13.88 -0.43
N PRO A 491 6.27 -13.45 0.45
CA PRO A 491 6.72 -14.27 1.58
C PRO A 491 5.57 -14.72 2.50
N ASP A 492 5.79 -15.73 3.35
CA ASP A 492 4.83 -16.23 4.34
C ASP A 492 3.47 -16.71 3.77
N GLY A 493 3.42 -17.11 2.49
CA GLY A 493 2.20 -17.57 1.82
C GLY A 493 1.25 -16.44 1.39
N GLU A 494 1.68 -15.19 1.57
CA GLU A 494 1.02 -13.97 1.08
C GLU A 494 1.11 -13.88 -0.46
N GLY A 495 0.41 -12.92 -1.07
CA GLY A 495 0.46 -12.74 -2.52
C GLY A 495 -0.81 -12.15 -3.11
N PHE A 496 -0.79 -11.99 -4.43
CA PHE A 496 -1.93 -11.55 -5.21
C PHE A 496 -2.35 -12.67 -6.16
N ARG A 497 -3.57 -13.16 -5.99
CA ARG A 497 -4.15 -14.21 -6.84
C ARG A 497 -5.37 -13.64 -7.54
N THR A 498 -5.55 -13.91 -8.82
CA THR A 498 -6.77 -13.48 -9.53
C THR A 498 -7.18 -14.55 -10.54
N ALA A 499 -8.48 -14.83 -10.63
CA ALA A 499 -9.01 -15.83 -11.56
C ALA A 499 -8.82 -15.36 -13.02
N GLY A 500 -8.97 -14.07 -13.26
CA GLY A 500 -8.71 -13.44 -14.55
C GLY A 500 -8.13 -12.03 -14.40
N ALA A 501 -7.21 -11.67 -15.28
CA ALA A 501 -6.75 -10.31 -15.48
C ALA A 501 -6.68 -10.02 -16.98
N THR A 502 -7.38 -8.99 -17.46
CA THR A 502 -7.42 -8.67 -18.89
C THR A 502 -6.98 -7.23 -19.14
N LEU A 503 -6.22 -7.04 -20.21
CA LEU A 503 -5.93 -5.75 -20.81
C LEU A 503 -6.59 -5.72 -22.19
N GLN A 504 -7.38 -4.70 -22.48
CA GLN A 504 -8.04 -4.54 -23.78
C GLN A 504 -7.63 -3.23 -24.46
N GLY A 505 -7.46 -3.26 -25.78
CA GLY A 505 -7.17 -2.08 -26.59
C GLY A 505 -5.85 -1.40 -26.22
N GLY A 506 -4.83 -2.20 -25.92
CA GLY A 506 -3.50 -1.74 -25.58
C GLY A 506 -2.74 -1.16 -26.77
N ARG A 507 -1.99 -0.10 -26.52
CA ARG A 507 -1.06 0.52 -27.48
C ARG A 507 0.25 0.86 -26.77
N PHE A 508 1.38 0.41 -27.31
CA PHE A 508 2.70 0.77 -26.82
C PHE A 508 3.53 1.33 -27.97
N ASP A 509 3.89 2.60 -27.88
CA ASP A 509 4.65 3.33 -28.88
C ASP A 509 6.02 3.69 -28.31
N LEU A 510 7.05 2.96 -28.75
CA LEU A 510 8.41 3.16 -28.25
C LEU A 510 9.03 4.47 -28.75
N ALA A 511 8.66 4.94 -29.95
CA ALA A 511 9.14 6.22 -30.49
C ALA A 511 8.60 7.41 -29.68
N ALA A 512 7.33 7.33 -29.25
CA ALA A 512 6.69 8.35 -28.42
C ALA A 512 6.91 8.13 -26.90
N ASN A 513 7.53 7.01 -26.49
CA ASN A 513 7.62 6.56 -25.11
C ASN A 513 6.25 6.58 -24.38
N ARG A 514 5.22 6.01 -25.03
CA ARG A 514 3.82 6.15 -24.62
C ARG A 514 3.11 4.80 -24.51
N PHE A 515 2.35 4.61 -23.43
CA PHE A 515 1.51 3.44 -23.20
C PHE A 515 0.03 3.83 -23.06
N GLU A 516 -0.86 3.15 -23.76
CA GLU A 516 -2.29 3.31 -23.60
C GLU A 516 -3.00 1.97 -23.41
N ALA A 517 -4.07 1.96 -22.63
CA ALA A 517 -4.98 0.82 -22.52
C ALA A 517 -6.43 1.33 -22.46
N ALA A 518 -7.34 0.69 -23.19
CA ALA A 518 -8.76 1.03 -23.12
C ALA A 518 -9.37 0.56 -21.79
N GLU A 519 -9.09 -0.69 -21.39
CA GLU A 519 -9.57 -1.27 -20.14
C GLU A 519 -8.53 -2.23 -19.53
N LEU A 520 -8.39 -2.17 -18.20
CA LEU A 520 -7.72 -3.17 -17.37
C LEU A 520 -8.77 -3.75 -16.42
N ALA A 521 -9.09 -5.04 -16.52
CA ALA A 521 -10.09 -5.68 -15.67
C ALA A 521 -9.50 -6.83 -14.88
N PHE A 522 -9.89 -6.95 -13.62
CA PHE A 522 -9.48 -8.00 -12.69
C PHE A 522 -10.72 -8.66 -12.10
N ALA A 523 -10.77 -9.99 -12.09
CA ALA A 523 -11.91 -10.76 -11.60
C ALA A 523 -11.48 -11.74 -10.51
N GLY A 524 -12.11 -11.65 -9.33
CA GLY A 524 -11.85 -12.56 -8.21
C GLY A 524 -10.45 -12.39 -7.60
N LEU A 525 -9.99 -11.15 -7.43
CA LEU A 525 -8.72 -10.85 -6.77
C LEU A 525 -8.75 -11.31 -5.30
N ASP A 526 -7.79 -12.13 -4.87
CA ASP A 526 -7.47 -12.42 -3.47
C ASP A 526 -6.06 -11.88 -3.19
N ALA A 527 -6.01 -10.71 -2.56
CA ALA A 527 -4.77 -10.03 -2.19
C ALA A 527 -4.53 -10.17 -0.68
N ARG A 528 -3.38 -10.73 -0.32
CA ARG A 528 -2.98 -10.87 1.09
C ARG A 528 -1.60 -10.28 1.28
N PHE A 529 -1.46 -9.38 2.23
CA PHE A 529 -0.19 -8.76 2.56
C PHE A 529 -0.15 -8.28 4.01
N SER A 530 1.07 -8.11 4.55
CA SER A 530 1.28 -7.67 5.91
C SER A 530 2.24 -6.48 6.01
N ARG A 531 2.12 -5.75 7.11
CA ARG A 531 3.10 -4.77 7.55
C ARG A 531 3.88 -5.34 8.72
N ASP A 532 5.20 -5.32 8.67
CA ASP A 532 6.06 -5.84 9.75
C ASP A 532 6.25 -4.85 10.91
N LYS A 533 6.99 -5.27 11.95
CA LYS A 533 7.31 -4.45 13.13
C LYS A 533 8.21 -3.25 12.83
N THR A 534 8.91 -3.24 11.69
CA THR A 534 9.71 -2.10 11.22
C THR A 534 8.86 -1.10 10.42
N GLY A 535 7.60 -1.46 10.14
CA GLY A 535 6.67 -0.66 9.37
C GLY A 535 6.74 -0.88 7.86
N ARG A 536 7.51 -1.87 7.38
CA ARG A 536 7.65 -2.20 5.96
C ARG A 536 6.51 -3.12 5.52
N TRP A 537 5.93 -2.85 4.34
CA TRP A 537 4.89 -3.69 3.75
C TRP A 537 5.49 -4.83 2.91
N SER A 538 4.92 -6.04 3.01
CA SER A 538 5.38 -7.20 2.24
C SER A 538 5.20 -7.04 0.73
N ILE A 539 4.29 -6.17 0.27
CA ILE A 539 4.14 -5.83 -1.16
C ILE A 539 5.38 -5.15 -1.75
N PHE A 540 6.26 -4.58 -0.90
CA PHE A 540 7.53 -3.97 -1.29
C PHE A 540 8.72 -4.89 -0.97
N ASP A 541 8.48 -6.19 -0.90
CA ASP A 541 9.51 -7.19 -0.71
C ASP A 541 10.44 -7.30 -1.94
N ARG A 542 11.62 -7.90 -1.75
CA ARG A 542 12.62 -8.13 -2.80
C ARG A 542 12.16 -9.10 -3.89
N ASN A 543 11.09 -9.85 -3.69
CA ASN A 543 10.47 -10.65 -4.76
C ASN A 543 10.12 -9.82 -6.00
N TYR A 544 9.84 -8.52 -5.83
CA TYR A 544 9.57 -7.58 -6.92
C TYR A 544 10.48 -6.34 -6.79
N PRO A 545 11.74 -6.39 -7.27
CA PRO A 545 12.73 -5.32 -7.08
C PRO A 545 12.26 -3.92 -7.50
N LEU A 546 11.44 -3.81 -8.55
CA LEU A 546 10.87 -2.53 -8.98
C LEU A 546 9.90 -1.94 -7.93
N LEU A 547 9.10 -2.78 -7.28
CA LEU A 547 8.21 -2.33 -6.19
C LEU A 547 9.01 -2.02 -4.92
N ALA A 548 10.08 -2.78 -4.64
CA ALA A 548 10.96 -2.52 -3.50
C ALA A 548 11.60 -1.12 -3.56
N LYS A 549 11.98 -0.64 -4.76
CA LYS A 549 12.51 0.72 -4.97
C LYS A 549 11.53 1.83 -4.60
N LEU A 550 10.22 1.57 -4.67
CA LEU A 550 9.20 2.57 -4.29
C LEU A 550 9.12 2.77 -2.77
N ALA A 551 9.63 1.81 -1.98
CA ALA A 551 9.68 1.90 -0.53
C ALA A 551 11.00 2.45 0.01
N GLU A 552 12.02 2.65 -0.84
CA GLU A 552 13.28 3.26 -0.43
C GLU A 552 13.06 4.76 -0.15
N PRO A 553 13.56 5.29 0.98
CA PRO A 553 13.46 6.71 1.26
C PRO A 553 14.19 7.48 0.16
N VAL A 554 13.46 8.35 -0.55
CA VAL A 554 14.03 9.22 -1.58
C VAL A 554 15.04 10.15 -0.92
N THR A 555 16.32 9.80 -0.97
CA THR A 555 17.40 10.71 -0.63
C THR A 555 17.39 11.80 -1.69
N VAL A 556 16.85 12.96 -1.34
CA VAL A 556 16.91 14.16 -2.17
C VAL A 556 18.38 14.57 -2.22
N ALA A 557 19.11 14.08 -3.22
CA ALA A 557 20.44 14.58 -3.51
C ALA A 557 20.32 16.09 -3.83
N PRO A 558 21.25 16.94 -3.34
CA PRO A 558 21.25 18.35 -3.69
C PRO A 558 21.21 18.49 -5.21
N PRO A 559 20.45 19.45 -5.77
CA PRO A 559 20.35 19.63 -7.20
C PRO A 559 21.74 19.94 -7.76
N GLN A 560 22.37 18.94 -8.40
CA GLN A 560 23.54 19.18 -9.22
C GLN A 560 23.07 19.90 -10.50
N PRO A 561 23.73 20.98 -10.93
CA PRO A 561 23.50 21.56 -12.24
C PRO A 561 24.00 20.59 -13.30
N GLN A 562 23.19 19.60 -13.67
CA GLN A 562 23.43 18.75 -14.82
C GLN A 562 22.92 19.46 -16.07
N GLN A 563 23.84 19.68 -17.00
CA GLN A 563 23.54 20.05 -18.38
C GLN A 563 22.42 19.16 -18.90
N GLN A 564 21.31 19.80 -19.28
CA GLN A 564 20.11 19.15 -19.77
C GLN A 564 20.49 18.34 -21.02
N PRO A 565 20.48 16.98 -20.95
CA PRO A 565 20.60 16.17 -22.15
C PRO A 565 19.41 16.50 -23.05
N ALA A 566 19.57 16.36 -24.36
CA ALA A 566 18.48 16.50 -25.32
C ALA A 566 17.24 15.74 -24.81
N ALA A 567 16.08 16.42 -24.82
CA ALA A 567 14.87 15.93 -24.18
C ALA A 567 14.37 14.64 -24.84
N ASP A 568 14.77 13.49 -24.30
CA ASP A 568 14.08 12.24 -24.59
C ASP A 568 12.61 12.37 -24.17
N PRO A 569 11.67 11.87 -24.99
CA PRO A 569 10.25 11.93 -24.67
C PRO A 569 10.01 11.28 -23.30
N ARG A 570 9.44 12.04 -22.36
CA ARG A 570 9.07 11.53 -21.04
C ARG A 570 8.03 10.43 -21.19
N PHE A 571 8.18 9.36 -20.41
CA PHE A 571 7.21 8.28 -20.41
C PHE A 571 5.82 8.83 -20.07
N SER A 572 4.84 8.57 -20.93
CA SER A 572 3.45 8.99 -20.75
C SER A 572 2.52 7.78 -20.82
N TRP A 573 1.43 7.82 -20.06
CA TRP A 573 0.47 6.73 -20.04
C TRP A 573 -0.98 7.20 -19.93
N ARG A 574 -1.90 6.41 -20.50
CA ARG A 574 -3.36 6.64 -20.41
C ARG A 574 -4.10 5.31 -20.26
N ILE A 575 -4.94 5.22 -19.24
CA ILE A 575 -5.80 4.06 -18.99
C ILE A 575 -7.26 4.53 -18.99
N GLY A 576 -8.04 4.04 -19.96
CA GLY A 576 -9.46 4.41 -20.12
C GLY A 576 -10.31 3.95 -18.95
N ARG A 577 -10.15 2.69 -18.52
CA ARG A 577 -10.86 2.12 -17.38
C ARG A 577 -10.01 1.09 -16.63
N ILE A 578 -10.12 1.07 -15.31
CA ILE A 578 -9.64 0.00 -14.42
C ILE A 578 -10.86 -0.56 -13.69
N ALA A 579 -11.12 -1.85 -13.83
CA ALA A 579 -12.24 -2.53 -13.18
C ALA A 579 -11.73 -3.68 -12.30
N LEU A 580 -12.25 -3.77 -11.08
CA LEU A 580 -12.12 -4.93 -10.21
C LEU A 580 -13.52 -5.39 -9.83
N GLN A 581 -13.78 -6.68 -9.93
CA GLN A 581 -15.04 -7.30 -9.53
C GLN A 581 -14.80 -8.42 -8.52
N ASP A 582 -15.62 -8.44 -7.47
CA ASP A 582 -15.59 -9.45 -6.39
C ASP A 582 -14.20 -9.66 -5.78
N GLY A 583 -13.50 -8.55 -5.49
CA GLY A 583 -12.19 -8.60 -4.84
C GLY A 583 -12.25 -8.91 -3.35
N ARG A 584 -11.18 -9.51 -2.84
CA ARG A 584 -10.91 -9.77 -1.43
C ARG A 584 -9.50 -9.27 -1.08
N ILE A 585 -9.40 -8.50 -0.01
CA ILE A 585 -8.13 -8.01 0.50
C ILE A 585 -8.04 -8.37 1.98
N ALA A 586 -7.01 -9.11 2.36
CA ALA A 586 -6.69 -9.40 3.76
C ALA A 586 -5.37 -8.73 4.13
N VAL A 587 -5.45 -7.79 5.07
CA VAL A 587 -4.29 -7.02 5.53
C VAL A 587 -3.99 -7.37 6.98
N ARG A 588 -2.74 -7.72 7.27
CA ARG A 588 -2.26 -7.95 8.64
C ARG A 588 -1.21 -6.91 9.03
N ASP A 589 -1.57 -5.97 9.88
CA ASP A 589 -0.61 -4.99 10.41
C ASP A 589 0.00 -5.51 11.72
N LYS A 590 1.28 -5.86 11.68
CA LYS A 590 2.04 -6.35 12.85
C LYS A 590 2.69 -5.20 13.62
N LEU A 591 2.56 -3.94 13.18
CA LEU A 591 3.17 -2.78 13.85
C LEU A 591 2.66 -2.59 15.29
N PRO A 592 1.34 -2.63 15.59
CA PRO A 592 0.86 -2.53 16.96
C PRO A 592 1.28 -3.75 17.79
N ALA A 593 1.20 -3.66 19.13
CA ALA A 593 1.61 -4.74 20.04
C ALA A 593 0.91 -6.06 19.68
N GLU A 594 -0.42 -6.01 19.59
CA GLU A 594 -1.24 -7.07 18.99
C GLU A 594 -1.44 -6.80 17.49
N PRO A 595 -1.31 -7.82 16.61
CA PRO A 595 -1.49 -7.60 15.17
C PRO A 595 -2.94 -7.25 14.80
N ALA A 596 -3.14 -6.11 14.15
CA ALA A 596 -4.43 -5.75 13.57
C ALA A 596 -4.70 -6.55 12.28
N ARG A 597 -5.97 -6.92 12.06
CA ARG A 597 -6.40 -7.67 10.89
C ARG A 597 -7.56 -6.96 10.22
N PHE A 598 -7.44 -6.73 8.93
CA PHE A 598 -8.47 -6.10 8.11
C PHE A 598 -8.84 -7.02 6.97
N ASP A 599 -10.10 -7.46 6.96
CA ASP A 599 -10.65 -8.25 5.87
C ASP A 599 -11.63 -7.40 5.07
N ILE A 600 -11.39 -7.27 3.77
CA ILE A 600 -12.27 -6.61 2.82
C ILE A 600 -12.75 -7.67 1.84
N ALA A 601 -14.05 -7.75 1.60
CA ALA A 601 -14.67 -8.71 0.69
C ALA A 601 -15.70 -8.04 -0.22
N ALA A 602 -16.05 -8.69 -1.33
CA ALA A 602 -16.94 -8.14 -2.36
C ALA A 602 -16.52 -6.73 -2.79
N LEU A 603 -15.21 -6.55 -3.01
CA LEU A 603 -14.61 -5.28 -3.41
C LEU A 603 -14.83 -5.07 -4.91
N ASP A 604 -15.61 -4.05 -5.25
CA ASP A 604 -15.73 -3.56 -6.61
C ASP A 604 -15.05 -2.20 -6.73
N LEU A 605 -14.21 -2.03 -7.74
CA LEU A 605 -13.52 -0.77 -8.05
C LEU A 605 -13.70 -0.47 -9.54
N ASN A 606 -14.08 0.76 -9.88
CA ASN A 606 -14.15 1.25 -11.25
C ASN A 606 -13.47 2.61 -11.32
N VAL A 607 -12.30 2.69 -11.94
CA VAL A 607 -11.58 3.94 -12.17
C VAL A 607 -11.60 4.25 -13.66
N ARG A 608 -11.80 5.50 -14.06
CA ARG A 608 -11.89 5.90 -15.47
C ARG A 608 -11.01 7.11 -15.77
N ASN A 609 -10.47 7.17 -16.98
CA ASN A 609 -9.70 8.29 -17.53
C ASN A 609 -8.47 8.67 -16.70
N LEU A 610 -7.64 7.69 -16.33
CA LEU A 610 -6.35 7.96 -15.69
C LEU A 610 -5.31 8.27 -16.76
N ALA A 611 -4.54 9.34 -16.58
CA ALA A 611 -3.40 9.65 -17.42
C ALA A 611 -2.32 10.39 -16.62
N ALA A 612 -1.07 10.21 -17.02
CA ALA A 612 0.04 11.06 -16.58
C ALA A 612 1.11 11.12 -17.69
N PRO A 613 1.83 12.25 -17.86
CA PRO A 613 1.73 13.50 -17.08
C PRO A 613 0.54 14.40 -17.49
N ASP A 614 -0.31 13.95 -18.42
CA ASP A 614 -1.51 14.68 -18.82
C ASP A 614 -2.46 14.90 -17.63
N LYS A 615 -2.84 16.15 -17.38
CA LYS A 615 -3.69 16.54 -16.23
C LYS A 615 -5.17 16.36 -16.54
N VAL A 616 -5.58 15.13 -16.79
CA VAL A 616 -6.98 14.75 -17.02
C VAL A 616 -7.62 14.30 -15.69
N PRO A 617 -8.77 14.88 -15.28
CA PRO A 617 -9.50 14.39 -14.11
C PRO A 617 -10.04 12.97 -14.36
N GLY A 618 -9.47 11.99 -13.64
CA GLY A 618 -10.01 10.64 -13.60
C GLY A 618 -11.16 10.55 -12.61
N SER A 619 -12.12 9.64 -12.82
CA SER A 619 -13.19 9.36 -11.86
C SER A 619 -13.01 7.97 -11.25
N PHE A 620 -13.46 7.78 -10.01
CA PHE A 620 -13.46 6.46 -9.37
C PHE A 620 -14.78 6.21 -8.64
N ASP A 621 -15.18 4.95 -8.60
CA ASP A 621 -16.24 4.40 -7.75
C ASP A 621 -15.70 3.12 -7.10
N LEU A 622 -15.91 2.97 -5.81
CA LEU A 622 -15.34 1.93 -4.96
C LEU A 622 -16.41 1.52 -3.96
N GLN A 623 -16.67 0.21 -3.85
CA GLN A 623 -17.57 -0.31 -2.82
C GLN A 623 -17.08 -1.65 -2.30
N GLY A 624 -17.43 -1.98 -1.07
CA GLY A 624 -17.11 -3.30 -0.51
C GLY A 624 -17.63 -3.51 0.90
N ARG A 625 -17.37 -4.72 1.40
CA ARG A 625 -17.65 -5.12 2.78
C ARG A 625 -16.36 -5.10 3.57
N PHE A 626 -16.36 -4.42 4.71
CA PHE A 626 -15.27 -4.42 5.68
C PHE A 626 -15.65 -5.32 6.86
N GLN A 627 -14.78 -6.28 7.18
CA GLN A 627 -15.04 -7.38 8.10
C GLN A 627 -16.31 -8.14 7.70
N LYS A 628 -17.14 -8.58 8.65
CA LYS A 628 -18.37 -9.32 8.35
C LYS A 628 -19.53 -8.42 7.89
N ASN A 629 -19.71 -7.27 8.52
CA ASN A 629 -20.97 -6.49 8.43
C ASN A 629 -20.79 -5.02 8.04
N GLY A 630 -19.56 -4.49 8.01
CA GLY A 630 -19.31 -3.11 7.65
C GLY A 630 -19.44 -2.92 6.14
N LEU A 631 -20.03 -1.82 5.69
CA LEU A 631 -20.12 -1.46 4.29
C LEU A 631 -19.40 -0.14 4.08
N PHE A 632 -18.66 -0.03 2.98
CA PHE A 632 -18.10 1.23 2.54
C PHE A 632 -18.40 1.45 1.06
N GLN A 633 -18.60 2.71 0.71
CA GLN A 633 -18.71 3.19 -0.65
C GLN A 633 -17.94 4.51 -0.75
N ALA A 634 -17.15 4.67 -1.81
CA ALA A 634 -16.44 5.91 -2.08
C ALA A 634 -16.48 6.22 -3.58
N SER A 635 -16.74 7.46 -3.94
CA SER A 635 -16.77 7.90 -5.34
C SER A 635 -16.19 9.30 -5.47
N GLY A 636 -15.55 9.61 -6.59
CA GLY A 636 -14.92 10.91 -6.73
C GLY A 636 -14.13 11.12 -8.01
N THR A 637 -13.37 12.22 -8.05
CA THR A 637 -12.42 12.55 -9.11
C THR A 637 -11.02 12.77 -8.54
N LEU A 638 -10.00 12.28 -9.25
CA LEU A 638 -8.59 12.42 -8.87
C LEU A 638 -7.73 12.87 -10.06
N LEU A 639 -6.66 13.61 -9.78
CA LEU A 639 -5.61 14.00 -10.74
C LEU A 639 -4.28 13.33 -10.34
N PRO A 640 -3.78 12.33 -11.10
CA PRO A 640 -2.60 11.54 -10.70
C PRO A 640 -1.32 12.35 -10.50
N ASP A 641 -1.07 13.36 -11.35
CA ASP A 641 0.18 14.14 -11.41
C ASP A 641 0.15 15.45 -10.58
N GLY A 642 -0.92 15.68 -9.82
CA GLY A 642 -1.12 16.88 -9.00
C GLY A 642 -2.29 16.65 -8.08
N PRO A 643 -2.10 16.14 -6.84
CA PRO A 643 -3.14 15.42 -6.10
C PRO A 643 -4.28 16.32 -5.63
N GLU A 644 -5.11 16.77 -6.56
CA GLU A 644 -6.46 17.22 -6.32
C GLU A 644 -7.34 15.98 -6.24
N LEU A 645 -8.02 15.82 -5.10
CA LEU A 645 -8.93 14.73 -4.81
C LEU A 645 -10.26 15.34 -4.39
N ARG A 646 -11.32 15.06 -5.15
CA ARG A 646 -12.70 15.29 -4.74
C ARG A 646 -13.33 13.93 -4.51
N ALA A 647 -13.79 13.64 -3.30
CA ALA A 647 -14.30 12.33 -2.95
C ALA A 647 -15.50 12.44 -2.02
N GLU A 648 -16.48 11.58 -2.22
CA GLU A 648 -17.53 11.26 -1.27
C GLU A 648 -17.24 9.88 -0.69
N LEU A 649 -17.38 9.72 0.62
CA LEU A 649 -17.16 8.49 1.37
C LEU A 649 -18.38 8.24 2.23
N GLN A 650 -18.97 7.06 2.10
CA GLN A 650 -20.01 6.56 2.98
C GLN A 650 -19.54 5.29 3.67
N LEU A 651 -19.52 5.30 5.00
CA LEU A 651 -19.29 4.14 5.84
C LEU A 651 -20.59 3.80 6.57
N ARG A 652 -20.97 2.51 6.62
CA ARG A 652 -22.12 2.04 7.40
C ARG A 652 -21.70 0.86 8.25
N ARG A 653 -21.99 0.92 9.54
CA ARG A 653 -21.73 -0.14 10.54
C ARG A 653 -20.30 -0.69 10.53
N ILE A 654 -19.29 0.16 10.34
CA ILE A 654 -17.87 -0.25 10.40
C ILE A 654 -17.52 -0.63 11.86
N PRO A 655 -17.15 -1.89 12.17
CA PRO A 655 -16.85 -2.30 13.53
C PRO A 655 -15.55 -1.65 14.02
N LEU A 656 -15.66 -0.84 15.08
CA LEU A 656 -14.52 -0.15 15.69
C LEU A 656 -13.56 -1.13 16.39
N THR A 657 -14.06 -2.30 16.80
CA THR A 657 -13.25 -3.38 17.41
C THR A 657 -12.10 -3.85 16.52
N ALA A 658 -12.23 -3.73 15.19
CA ALA A 658 -11.14 -4.03 14.25
C ALA A 658 -9.92 -3.11 14.42
N PHE A 659 -10.10 -1.94 15.05
CA PHE A 659 -9.06 -0.95 15.29
C PHE A 659 -8.56 -0.94 16.74
N ALA A 660 -9.11 -1.79 17.63
CA ALA A 660 -8.69 -1.89 19.02
C ALA A 660 -7.16 -2.05 19.21
N PRO A 661 -6.43 -2.83 18.37
CA PRO A 661 -4.98 -2.97 18.52
C PRO A 661 -4.19 -1.65 18.36
N TYR A 662 -4.76 -0.61 17.75
CA TYR A 662 -4.12 0.70 17.58
C TYR A 662 -4.23 1.60 18.81
N LEU A 663 -5.06 1.25 19.80
CA LEU A 663 -5.10 1.99 21.07
C LEU A 663 -3.77 1.81 21.84
N GLY A 664 -3.14 0.64 21.68
CA GLY A 664 -1.84 0.31 22.28
C GLY A 664 -1.83 0.40 23.80
N ASP A 665 -0.63 0.44 24.39
CA ASP A 665 -0.47 0.61 25.85
C ASP A 665 -0.65 2.07 26.30
N ALA A 666 -0.76 3.01 25.36
CA ALA A 666 -0.94 4.43 25.65
C ALA A 666 -2.36 4.74 26.18
N VAL A 667 -3.32 3.85 25.90
CA VAL A 667 -4.71 3.99 26.33
C VAL A 667 -5.14 2.68 27.02
N HIS A 668 -5.29 2.73 28.34
CA HIS A 668 -5.75 1.61 29.17
C HIS A 668 -7.28 1.40 29.06
N LEU A 669 -7.75 1.10 27.86
CA LEU A 669 -9.17 0.89 27.54
C LEU A 669 -9.35 -0.37 26.70
N VAL A 670 -10.35 -1.19 27.03
CA VAL A 670 -10.75 -2.34 26.22
C VAL A 670 -12.03 -2.00 25.46
N LEU A 671 -11.94 -1.96 24.12
CA LEU A 671 -13.08 -1.71 23.25
C LEU A 671 -13.84 -3.02 22.97
N VAL A 672 -15.07 -3.15 23.51
CA VAL A 672 -15.89 -4.37 23.43
C VAL A 672 -16.83 -4.34 22.22
N ASP A 673 -17.50 -3.21 21.98
CA ASP A 673 -18.37 -3.00 20.80
C ASP A 673 -18.32 -1.52 20.37
N GLY A 674 -18.70 -1.29 19.12
CA GLY A 674 -18.80 0.03 18.53
C GLY A 674 -18.92 -0.06 17.02
N ALA A 675 -19.83 0.70 16.43
CA ALA A 675 -20.03 0.76 14.99
C ALA A 675 -19.98 2.20 14.50
N LEU A 676 -19.11 2.48 13.54
CA LEU A 676 -18.96 3.78 12.88
C LEU A 676 -19.85 3.85 11.64
N ASP A 677 -20.62 4.93 11.56
CA ASP A 677 -21.39 5.35 10.40
C ASP A 677 -20.93 6.75 10.01
N THR A 678 -20.63 7.01 8.74
CA THR A 678 -20.25 8.36 8.32
C THR A 678 -20.58 8.62 6.87
N ARG A 679 -20.84 9.89 6.55
CA ARG A 679 -20.93 10.39 5.19
C ARG A 679 -20.04 11.63 5.12
N LEU A 680 -18.93 11.54 4.40
CA LEU A 680 -17.95 12.61 4.25
C LEU A 680 -17.81 12.99 2.78
N SER A 681 -17.64 14.27 2.53
CA SER A 681 -17.15 14.84 1.29
C SER A 681 -15.78 15.47 1.56
N ALA A 682 -14.83 15.28 0.66
CA ALA A 682 -13.49 15.84 0.76
C ALA A 682 -13.12 16.51 -0.56
N ASN A 683 -12.55 17.72 -0.48
CA ASN A 683 -11.94 18.42 -1.60
C ASN A 683 -10.54 18.85 -1.16
N LEU A 684 -9.55 18.04 -1.54
CA LEU A 684 -8.16 18.11 -1.09
C LEU A 684 -7.24 18.40 -2.27
N ALA A 685 -6.17 19.16 -2.04
CA ALA A 685 -5.10 19.43 -2.98
C ALA A 685 -3.75 19.30 -2.26
N LYS A 686 -2.84 18.46 -2.78
CA LYS A 686 -1.49 18.34 -2.21
C LYS A 686 -0.58 19.44 -2.74
N THR A 687 0.08 20.13 -1.81
CA THR A 687 1.05 21.21 -2.09
C THR A 687 2.41 20.85 -1.49
N ALA A 688 3.45 21.65 -1.76
CA ALA A 688 4.79 21.43 -1.18
C ALA A 688 4.79 21.42 0.37
N GLY A 689 3.84 22.10 1.01
CA GLY A 689 3.68 22.15 2.47
C GLY A 689 2.74 21.09 3.05
N GLY A 690 2.24 20.14 2.25
CA GLY A 690 1.28 19.12 2.67
C GLY A 690 -0.10 19.27 2.00
N TRP A 691 -1.09 18.56 2.54
CA TRP A 691 -2.47 18.59 2.04
C TRP A 691 -3.19 19.87 2.48
N ARG A 692 -3.79 20.57 1.52
CA ARG A 692 -4.74 21.67 1.76
C ARG A 692 -6.12 21.24 1.31
N GLY A 693 -7.17 21.83 1.84
CA GLY A 693 -8.53 21.53 1.41
C GLY A 693 -9.57 21.56 2.52
N ARG A 694 -10.78 21.13 2.18
CA ARG A 694 -11.93 21.06 3.08
C ARG A 694 -12.49 19.63 3.11
N ILE A 695 -12.86 19.17 4.30
CA ILE A 695 -13.62 17.94 4.55
C ILE A 695 -14.92 18.37 5.20
N ALA A 696 -16.06 17.83 4.76
CA ALA A 696 -17.36 18.14 5.36
C ALA A 696 -18.27 16.91 5.40
N GLY A 697 -19.16 16.83 6.39
CA GLY A 697 -20.11 15.72 6.49
C GLY A 697 -20.58 15.41 7.91
N ASP A 698 -20.98 14.17 8.13
CA ASP A 698 -21.55 13.70 9.40
C ASP A 698 -20.86 12.41 9.86
N LEU A 699 -20.75 12.24 11.17
CA LEU A 699 -20.13 11.06 11.81
C LEU A 699 -21.01 10.57 12.95
N GLY A 700 -21.29 9.27 12.98
CA GLY A 700 -22.06 8.59 14.01
C GLY A 700 -21.30 7.40 14.58
N ILE A 701 -21.32 7.23 15.88
CA ILE A 701 -20.84 6.03 16.57
C ILE A 701 -22.02 5.43 17.32
N SER A 702 -22.42 4.22 16.95
CA SER A 702 -23.51 3.49 17.59
C SER A 702 -23.00 2.32 18.42
N ARG A 703 -23.74 1.98 19.50
CA ARG A 703 -23.46 0.87 20.41
C ARG A 703 -22.00 0.83 20.90
N LEU A 704 -21.45 1.97 21.30
CA LEU A 704 -20.10 1.97 21.87
C LEU A 704 -20.16 1.31 23.25
N TYR A 705 -19.21 0.41 23.52
CA TYR A 705 -18.99 -0.15 24.84
C TYR A 705 -17.49 -0.32 25.10
N CYS A 706 -17.01 0.39 26.11
CA CYS A 706 -15.64 0.35 26.58
C CYS A 706 -15.57 -0.11 28.06
N LEU A 707 -14.55 -0.91 28.36
CA LEU A 707 -14.17 -1.28 29.71
C LEU A 707 -12.87 -0.56 30.10
N ASP A 708 -12.75 -0.31 31.39
CA ASP A 708 -11.49 0.08 32.02
C ASP A 708 -10.53 -1.12 31.99
N ALA A 709 -9.34 -0.96 31.37
CA ALA A 709 -8.39 -2.07 31.28
C ALA A 709 -7.74 -2.42 32.63
N THR A 710 -7.62 -1.44 33.53
CA THR A 710 -7.00 -1.57 34.86
C THR A 710 -7.93 -2.29 35.82
N HIS A 711 -9.19 -1.84 35.92
CA HIS A 711 -10.16 -2.39 36.87
C HIS A 711 -11.07 -3.47 36.27
N ARG A 712 -11.09 -3.64 34.94
CA ARG A 712 -11.99 -4.56 34.20
C ARG A 712 -13.48 -4.31 34.48
N GLU A 713 -13.84 -3.04 34.65
CA GLU A 713 -15.20 -2.59 34.92
C GLU A 713 -15.74 -1.70 33.79
N ASP A 714 -17.06 -1.52 33.76
CA ASP A 714 -17.74 -0.64 32.80
C ASP A 714 -17.21 0.79 32.91
N LEU A 715 -16.65 1.30 31.81
CA LEU A 715 -16.12 2.67 31.77
C LEU A 715 -17.11 3.61 31.07
N LEU A 716 -17.43 3.31 29.82
CA LEU A 716 -18.21 4.18 28.94
C LEU A 716 -19.07 3.34 27.99
N ARG A 717 -20.36 3.68 27.90
CA ARG A 717 -21.28 3.11 26.91
C ARG A 717 -22.19 4.17 26.33
N TRP A 718 -22.64 3.99 25.10
CA TRP A 718 -23.77 4.76 24.56
C TRP A 718 -24.44 4.03 23.40
N GLU A 719 -25.72 4.32 23.19
CA GLU A 719 -26.44 3.81 22.02
C GLU A 719 -26.07 4.59 20.75
N ARG A 720 -25.98 5.92 20.84
CA ARG A 720 -25.64 6.78 19.68
C ARG A 720 -24.93 8.07 20.09
N LEU A 721 -23.77 8.31 19.48
CA LEU A 721 -23.10 9.60 19.40
C LEU A 721 -23.15 10.07 17.94
N GLN A 722 -23.76 11.23 17.67
CA GLN A 722 -23.87 11.81 16.33
C GLN A 722 -23.24 13.20 16.29
N LEU A 723 -22.29 13.39 15.38
CA LEU A 723 -21.72 14.67 15.00
C LEU A 723 -22.31 15.04 13.64
N SER A 724 -22.95 16.20 13.54
CA SER A 724 -23.62 16.68 12.33
C SER A 724 -23.01 18.00 11.85
N GLY A 725 -22.92 18.19 10.53
CA GLY A 725 -22.39 19.41 9.93
C GLY A 725 -20.94 19.68 10.31
N ILE A 726 -20.11 18.64 10.24
CA ILE A 726 -18.65 18.75 10.36
C ILE A 726 -18.14 19.51 9.14
N GLU A 727 -17.28 20.50 9.36
CA GLU A 727 -16.52 21.21 8.33
C GLU A 727 -15.10 21.40 8.86
N THR A 728 -14.11 20.79 8.21
CA THR A 728 -12.70 20.85 8.57
C THR A 728 -11.90 21.44 7.43
N ARG A 729 -11.09 22.48 7.69
CA ARG A 729 -10.04 22.96 6.79
C ARG A 729 -8.69 22.45 7.30
N LEU A 730 -7.84 21.94 6.41
CA LEU A 730 -6.54 21.35 6.81
C LEU A 730 -5.43 22.39 7.02
N ASP A 731 -5.36 23.43 6.17
CA ASP A 731 -4.35 24.48 6.24
C ASP A 731 -4.97 25.85 5.89
N PRO A 732 -5.09 26.79 6.86
CA PRO A 732 -4.84 26.58 8.30
C PRO A 732 -5.88 25.61 8.91
N PRO A 733 -5.52 24.89 10.00
CA PRO A 733 -6.42 23.95 10.66
C PRO A 733 -7.60 24.66 11.36
N ASP A 734 -8.82 24.41 10.88
CA ASP A 734 -10.09 24.93 11.44
C ASP A 734 -11.13 23.81 11.41
N LEU A 735 -11.72 23.49 12.55
CA LEU A 735 -12.74 22.45 12.74
C LEU A 735 -14.03 23.10 13.26
N LYS A 736 -15.09 22.97 12.49
CA LYS A 736 -16.45 23.40 12.86
C LYS A 736 -17.35 22.17 12.91
N ILE A 737 -18.16 22.05 13.95
CA ILE A 737 -19.18 21.02 14.10
C ILE A 737 -20.50 21.72 14.43
N ALA A 738 -21.53 21.57 13.60
CA ALA A 738 -22.81 22.25 13.83
C ALA A 738 -23.53 21.72 15.07
N ALA A 739 -23.61 20.39 15.23
CA ALA A 739 -24.27 19.75 16.36
C ALA A 739 -23.59 18.44 16.78
N VAL A 740 -23.55 18.18 18.08
CA VAL A 740 -23.15 16.91 18.70
C VAL A 740 -24.34 16.41 19.52
N THR A 741 -24.77 15.17 19.31
CA THR A 741 -25.87 14.56 20.07
C THR A 741 -25.40 13.24 20.66
N LEU A 742 -25.48 13.08 21.97
CA LEU A 742 -25.15 11.85 22.70
C LEU A 742 -26.42 11.33 23.39
N SER A 743 -26.83 10.11 23.03
CA SER A 743 -28.08 9.49 23.48
C SER A 743 -27.81 8.19 24.23
N ASP A 744 -28.57 7.98 25.31
CA ASP A 744 -28.57 6.77 26.14
C ASP A 744 -27.15 6.36 26.55
N TYR A 745 -26.42 7.31 27.13
CA TYR A 745 -25.03 7.13 27.54
C TYR A 745 -24.90 6.70 28.99
N TYR A 746 -23.86 5.92 29.27
CA TYR A 746 -23.42 5.53 30.60
C TYR A 746 -21.96 5.91 30.78
N ALA A 747 -21.61 6.53 31.91
CA ALA A 747 -20.24 6.75 32.31
C ALA A 747 -20.03 6.32 33.76
N ARG A 748 -18.91 5.64 34.06
CA ARG A 748 -18.48 5.34 35.42
C ARG A 748 -17.28 6.21 35.80
N ILE A 749 -17.44 6.94 36.90
CA ILE A 749 -16.38 7.67 37.57
C ILE A 749 -16.05 6.89 38.83
N LEU A 750 -14.82 6.40 38.94
CA LEU A 750 -14.33 5.61 40.06
C LEU A 750 -13.15 6.34 40.69
N LEU A 751 -13.23 6.56 41.99
CA LEU A 751 -12.08 6.89 42.83
C LEU A 751 -11.59 5.60 43.49
N ASP A 752 -10.34 5.21 43.23
CA ASP A 752 -9.77 3.97 43.75
C ASP A 752 -9.40 4.07 45.24
N GLU A 753 -8.88 2.99 45.82
CA GLU A 753 -8.47 2.93 47.24
C GLU A 753 -7.37 3.95 47.58
N GLN A 754 -6.57 4.37 46.59
CA GLN A 754 -5.49 5.35 46.72
C GLN A 754 -5.97 6.79 46.49
N GLY A 755 -7.24 7.01 46.15
CA GLY A 755 -7.78 8.33 45.85
C GLY A 755 -7.49 8.80 44.42
N ARG A 756 -7.15 7.89 43.50
CA ARG A 756 -6.90 8.17 42.08
C ARG A 756 -8.16 7.93 41.26
N LEU A 757 -8.35 8.77 40.24
CA LEU A 757 -9.57 8.78 39.43
C LEU A 757 -9.36 7.94 38.18
N ASN A 758 -10.22 6.94 37.94
CA ASN A 758 -10.07 6.00 36.82
C ASN A 758 -9.94 6.68 35.45
N LEU A 759 -10.69 7.77 35.21
CA LEU A 759 -10.59 8.57 33.97
C LEU A 759 -9.21 9.19 33.73
N ALA A 760 -8.46 9.49 34.79
CA ALA A 760 -7.09 9.99 34.68
C ALA A 760 -6.09 8.88 34.34
N GLU A 761 -6.41 7.63 34.67
CA GLU A 761 -5.56 6.45 34.43
C GLU A 761 -5.78 5.81 33.06
N ILE A 762 -6.83 6.23 32.33
CA ILE A 762 -7.08 5.76 30.95
C ILE A 762 -5.91 6.12 30.04
N PHE A 763 -5.29 7.28 30.23
CA PHE A 763 -4.17 7.71 29.41
C PHE A 763 -2.86 7.42 30.15
N ALA A 764 -1.93 6.74 29.49
CA ALA A 764 -0.60 6.55 30.05
C ALA A 764 0.06 7.92 30.30
N PRO A 765 0.76 8.12 31.44
CA PRO A 765 1.54 9.32 31.66
C PRO A 765 2.53 9.51 30.51
N PRO A 766 2.74 10.75 30.00
CA PRO A 766 3.78 10.98 29.01
C PRO A 766 5.11 10.47 29.58
N ALA A 767 5.79 9.58 28.86
CA ALA A 767 7.06 9.02 29.29
C ALA A 767 7.99 10.18 29.69
N ALA A 768 8.47 10.15 30.93
CA ALA A 768 9.38 11.16 31.45
C ALA A 768 10.60 11.21 30.52
N ARG A 769 10.66 12.24 29.68
CA ARG A 769 11.87 12.52 28.89
C ARG A 769 12.96 12.82 29.91
N GLU A 770 13.96 11.96 29.99
CA GLU A 770 15.23 12.33 30.62
C GLU A 770 15.69 13.65 29.98
N PRO A 771 16.08 14.66 30.78
CA PRO A 771 16.57 15.91 30.25
C PRO A 771 17.85 15.63 29.46
N GLY A 772 17.73 15.55 28.14
CA GLY A 772 18.88 15.57 27.26
C GLY A 772 19.60 16.92 27.41
N PRO A 773 20.92 16.98 27.14
CA PRO A 773 21.68 18.23 27.21
C PRO A 773 20.99 19.32 26.38
N PRO A 774 20.97 20.58 26.87
CA PRO A 774 20.24 21.67 26.24
C PRO A 774 20.77 21.89 24.83
N ARG A 775 19.99 21.43 23.84
CA ARG A 775 20.22 21.79 22.44
C ARG A 775 19.71 23.23 22.26
N PRO A 776 20.46 24.11 21.57
CA PRO A 776 19.96 25.43 21.24
C PRO A 776 18.69 25.28 20.43
N GLU A 777 17.55 25.65 21.02
CA GLU A 777 16.26 25.75 20.36
C GLU A 777 16.38 26.84 19.28
N THR A 778 16.63 26.41 18.05
CA THR A 778 16.26 27.23 16.90
C THR A 778 14.75 27.32 16.96
N ALA A 779 14.21 28.52 17.20
CA ALA A 779 12.78 28.77 17.32
C ALA A 779 12.06 28.19 16.10
N ALA A 780 11.47 26.99 16.26
CA ALA A 780 10.57 26.44 15.28
C ALA A 780 9.41 27.43 15.16
N PRO A 781 8.96 27.79 13.95
CA PRO A 781 7.83 28.69 13.78
C PRO A 781 6.66 28.14 14.60
N ALA A 782 6.15 28.96 15.52
CA ALA A 782 5.08 28.57 16.43
C ALA A 782 3.94 27.91 15.64
N ALA A 783 3.68 26.63 15.90
CA ALA A 783 2.61 25.90 15.26
C ALA A 783 1.29 26.65 15.55
N ARG A 784 0.58 27.07 14.49
CA ARG A 784 -0.70 27.75 14.64
C ARG A 784 -1.69 26.81 15.33
N LYS A 785 -2.17 27.19 16.53
CA LYS A 785 -3.15 26.40 17.29
C LYS A 785 -4.43 26.20 16.43
N PRO A 786 -5.00 24.97 16.36
CA PRO A 786 -6.20 24.72 15.57
C PRO A 786 -7.40 25.48 16.14
N GLN A 787 -8.19 26.09 15.25
CA GLN A 787 -9.46 26.71 15.65
C GLN A 787 -10.55 25.62 15.70
N ILE A 788 -11.28 25.51 16.80
CA ILE A 788 -12.32 24.51 17.02
C ILE A 788 -13.60 25.23 17.42
N ARG A 789 -14.72 24.92 16.77
CA ARG A 789 -16.05 25.49 17.04
C ARG A 789 -17.11 24.38 17.03
N ILE A 790 -17.86 24.24 18.11
CA ILE A 790 -18.99 23.33 18.24
C ILE A 790 -20.25 24.15 18.54
N GLY A 791 -21.20 24.16 17.59
CA GLY A 791 -22.40 24.98 17.67
C GLY A 791 -23.33 24.58 18.82
N ARG A 792 -23.69 23.30 18.89
CA ARG A 792 -24.56 22.75 19.94
C ARG A 792 -24.12 21.35 20.34
N ILE A 793 -24.17 21.04 21.63
CA ILE A 793 -24.05 19.69 22.18
C ILE A 793 -25.39 19.38 22.86
N THR A 794 -25.95 18.20 22.63
CA THR A 794 -27.21 17.73 23.22
C THR A 794 -26.97 16.39 23.88
N LEU A 795 -27.34 16.29 25.15
CA LEU A 795 -27.22 15.08 25.96
C LEU A 795 -28.63 14.54 26.26
N GLN A 796 -28.86 13.24 26.08
CA GLN A 796 -30.16 12.61 26.29
C GLN A 796 -30.01 11.26 26.98
N GLY A 797 -30.89 10.97 27.94
CA GLY A 797 -30.98 9.64 28.57
C GLY A 797 -29.75 9.22 29.38
N GLY A 798 -28.90 10.17 29.81
CA GLY A 798 -27.63 9.87 30.46
C GLY A 798 -27.74 9.22 31.83
N ARG A 799 -26.86 8.26 32.10
CA ARG A 799 -26.63 7.64 33.39
C ARG A 799 -25.17 7.83 33.80
N VAL A 800 -24.91 8.40 34.96
CA VAL A 800 -23.54 8.56 35.48
C VAL A 800 -23.46 7.88 36.82
N ASN A 801 -22.57 6.90 36.95
CA ASN A 801 -22.31 6.21 38.20
C ASN A 801 -21.01 6.74 38.78
N PHE A 802 -21.07 7.30 39.98
CA PHE A 802 -19.92 7.68 40.77
C PHE A 802 -19.70 6.64 41.87
N THR A 803 -18.48 6.14 42.01
CA THR A 803 -18.09 5.23 43.08
C THR A 803 -16.80 5.72 43.71
N ASP A 804 -16.76 5.82 45.04
CA ASP A 804 -15.57 6.18 45.81
C ASP A 804 -15.17 5.00 46.71
N ARG A 805 -14.01 4.40 46.42
CA ARG A 805 -13.39 3.30 47.18
C ARG A 805 -12.25 3.77 48.09
N HIS A 806 -11.93 5.06 48.12
CA HIS A 806 -10.90 5.61 49.00
C HIS A 806 -11.35 5.62 50.48
N MET A 807 -12.66 5.57 50.70
CA MET A 807 -13.27 5.54 52.02
C MET A 807 -13.21 4.14 52.65
N ALA A 808 -13.23 4.05 53.99
CA ALA A 808 -13.23 2.78 54.72
C ALA A 808 -14.44 1.87 54.38
N ARG A 809 -15.54 2.47 53.91
CA ARG A 809 -16.66 1.78 53.26
C ARG A 809 -16.89 2.44 51.90
N PRO A 810 -17.10 1.68 50.81
CA PRO A 810 -17.27 2.28 49.49
C PRO A 810 -18.57 3.07 49.43
N PHE A 811 -18.50 4.24 48.82
CA PHE A 811 -19.66 5.08 48.52
C PHE A 811 -20.03 4.93 47.03
N SER A 812 -21.32 4.91 46.72
CA SER A 812 -21.79 4.92 45.33
C SER A 812 -23.01 5.81 45.19
N ALA A 813 -23.02 6.63 44.13
CA ALA A 813 -24.12 7.49 43.74
C ALA A 813 -24.41 7.32 42.25
N GLU A 814 -25.70 7.32 41.90
CA GLU A 814 -26.15 7.17 40.52
C GLU A 814 -27.00 8.36 40.12
N MET A 815 -26.56 9.04 39.06
CA MET A 815 -27.30 10.08 38.36
C MET A 815 -28.06 9.45 37.19
N LEU A 816 -29.36 9.72 37.11
CA LEU A 816 -30.28 9.24 36.10
C LEU A 816 -30.80 10.40 35.25
N GLN A 817 -31.10 10.11 33.98
CA GLN A 817 -31.66 11.07 33.02
C GLN A 817 -30.87 12.37 32.91
N LEU A 818 -29.54 12.32 33.04
CA LEU A 818 -28.70 13.48 32.79
C LEU A 818 -28.82 13.86 31.32
N GLY A 819 -29.31 15.06 31.04
CA GLY A 819 -29.56 15.55 29.69
C GLY A 819 -29.67 17.06 29.65
N GLY A 820 -29.65 17.63 28.44
CA GLY A 820 -29.68 19.07 28.25
C GLY A 820 -28.84 19.53 27.07
N ARG A 821 -28.43 20.80 27.08
CA ARG A 821 -27.70 21.43 25.97
C ARG A 821 -26.50 22.26 26.43
N ILE A 822 -25.45 22.24 25.60
CA ILE A 822 -24.33 23.18 25.66
C ILE A 822 -24.25 23.89 24.31
N GLN A 823 -24.19 25.22 24.27
CA GLN A 823 -24.23 25.99 23.02
C GLN A 823 -23.03 26.92 22.89
N GLY A 824 -22.36 26.91 21.74
CA GLY A 824 -21.29 27.88 21.42
C GLY A 824 -19.90 27.56 21.98
N LEU A 825 -19.53 26.28 22.07
CA LEU A 825 -18.18 25.88 22.51
C LEU A 825 -17.13 26.22 21.44
N SER A 826 -16.09 26.97 21.78
CA SER A 826 -15.10 27.45 20.81
C SER A 826 -13.73 27.68 21.42
N SER A 827 -12.65 27.35 20.70
CA SER A 827 -11.28 27.70 21.08
C SER A 827 -10.90 29.15 20.76
N THR A 828 -11.83 29.94 20.19
CA THR A 828 -11.62 31.38 19.99
C THR A 828 -11.51 32.08 21.35
N PRO A 829 -10.46 32.91 21.57
CA PRO A 829 -10.32 33.66 22.81
C PRO A 829 -11.58 34.47 23.16
N GLY A 830 -12.02 34.40 24.41
CA GLY A 830 -13.20 35.12 24.90
C GLY A 830 -14.56 34.48 24.59
N ALA A 831 -14.62 33.39 23.80
CA ALA A 831 -15.86 32.67 23.60
C ALA A 831 -16.36 32.04 24.92
N ARG A 832 -17.67 32.02 25.12
CA ARG A 832 -18.33 31.43 26.30
C ARG A 832 -19.49 30.57 25.82
N ALA A 833 -19.48 29.29 26.20
CA ALA A 833 -20.54 28.36 25.84
C ALA A 833 -21.63 28.36 26.90
N GLU A 834 -22.90 28.52 26.54
CA GLU A 834 -24.04 28.40 27.46
C GLU A 834 -24.28 26.94 27.82
N VAL A 835 -24.62 26.67 29.08
CA VAL A 835 -24.90 25.34 29.62
C VAL A 835 -26.28 25.35 30.28
N ASP A 836 -27.10 24.34 29.96
CA ASP A 836 -28.36 24.02 30.65
C ASP A 836 -28.51 22.50 30.67
N LEU A 837 -28.16 21.88 31.79
CA LEU A 837 -28.25 20.44 32.03
C LEU A 837 -29.20 20.16 33.19
N ARG A 838 -29.92 19.05 33.10
CA ARG A 838 -30.86 18.57 34.10
C ARG A 838 -30.68 17.08 34.30
N GLY A 839 -30.90 16.61 35.51
CA GLY A 839 -30.86 15.20 35.86
C GLY A 839 -31.54 14.95 37.18
N ARG A 840 -31.47 13.72 37.67
CA ARG A 840 -31.94 13.36 39.01
C ARG A 840 -31.08 12.26 39.61
N LEU A 841 -30.85 12.31 40.91
CA LEU A 841 -30.25 11.19 41.64
C LEU A 841 -31.24 10.03 41.74
N ARG A 842 -30.74 8.83 42.05
CA ARG A 842 -31.54 7.60 42.21
C ARG A 842 -32.75 7.74 43.13
N ASN A 843 -32.68 8.64 44.11
CA ASN A 843 -33.74 8.90 45.11
C ASN A 843 -34.64 10.08 44.71
N GLU A 844 -34.77 10.34 43.40
CA GLU A 844 -35.60 11.40 42.80
C GLU A 844 -35.20 12.85 43.10
N SER A 845 -34.05 13.09 43.73
CA SER A 845 -33.50 14.44 43.96
C SER A 845 -33.10 15.11 42.64
N PRO A 846 -33.79 16.17 42.16
CA PRO A 846 -33.46 16.79 40.88
C PRO A 846 -32.19 17.63 40.96
N LEU A 847 -31.48 17.69 39.84
CA LEU A 847 -30.27 18.48 39.60
C LEU A 847 -30.51 19.42 38.42
N THR A 848 -30.15 20.69 38.57
CA THR A 848 -30.02 21.64 37.46
C THR A 848 -28.62 22.26 37.43
N ILE A 849 -28.02 22.33 36.25
CA ILE A 849 -26.72 22.98 36.01
C ILE A 849 -26.95 24.04 34.92
N ALA A 850 -26.71 25.31 35.24
CA ALA A 850 -26.89 26.41 34.31
C ALA A 850 -25.73 27.40 34.39
N GLY A 851 -25.37 28.04 33.27
CA GLY A 851 -24.35 29.08 33.26
C GLY A 851 -23.57 29.11 31.95
N THR A 852 -22.29 29.51 32.02
CA THR A 852 -21.39 29.54 30.88
C THR A 852 -20.04 28.89 31.19
N LEU A 853 -19.38 28.27 30.19
CA LEU A 853 -18.04 27.70 30.33
C LEU A 853 -17.26 27.78 29.02
N ASN A 854 -15.94 27.72 29.10
CA ASN A 854 -15.08 27.47 27.94
C ASN A 854 -13.82 26.66 28.33
N PRO A 855 -13.87 25.33 28.20
CA PRO A 855 -12.73 24.44 28.43
C PRO A 855 -11.70 24.44 27.30
N LEU A 856 -12.02 25.04 26.15
CA LEU A 856 -11.08 25.17 25.04
C LEU A 856 -10.27 26.47 25.10
N ALA A 857 -10.60 27.37 26.04
CA ALA A 857 -9.83 28.57 26.31
C ALA A 857 -8.58 28.25 27.14
N ASP A 858 -7.53 29.02 26.91
CA ASP A 858 -6.27 28.97 27.64
C ASP A 858 -5.98 30.39 28.12
N PRO A 859 -6.27 30.74 29.39
CA PRO A 859 -6.69 29.87 30.50
C PRO A 859 -8.19 29.45 30.46
N LEU A 860 -8.53 28.38 31.20
CA LEU A 860 -9.89 27.85 31.38
C LEU A 860 -10.86 28.90 31.94
N PHE A 861 -12.09 28.95 31.41
CA PHE A 861 -13.18 29.75 31.94
C PHE A 861 -14.37 28.88 32.36
N VAL A 862 -14.95 29.13 33.53
CA VAL A 862 -16.16 28.45 34.05
C VAL A 862 -16.98 29.47 34.85
N ASP A 863 -18.30 29.55 34.63
CA ASP A 863 -19.24 30.32 35.45
C ASP A 863 -20.55 29.51 35.52
N LEU A 864 -20.63 28.57 36.47
CA LEU A 864 -21.72 27.60 36.57
C LEU A 864 -22.44 27.72 37.90
N LYS A 865 -23.76 27.61 37.84
CA LYS A 865 -24.66 27.42 38.97
C LYS A 865 -25.20 26.00 38.94
N LEU A 866 -25.09 25.30 40.07
CA LEU A 866 -25.60 23.95 40.25
C LEU A 866 -26.56 23.96 41.42
N ASP A 867 -27.77 23.44 41.22
CA ASP A 867 -28.77 23.32 42.27
C ASP A 867 -29.22 21.87 42.39
N PHE A 868 -29.13 21.34 43.60
CA PHE A 868 -29.69 20.06 44.00
C PHE A 868 -30.75 20.29 45.07
N THR A 869 -31.86 19.56 45.00
CA THR A 869 -32.90 19.60 46.03
C THR A 869 -33.25 18.21 46.52
N GLY A 870 -33.42 18.06 47.83
CA GLY A 870 -33.86 16.83 48.48
C GLY A 870 -32.86 15.68 48.39
N ILE A 871 -31.55 15.93 48.44
CA ILE A 871 -30.54 14.86 48.53
C ILE A 871 -30.70 14.16 49.86
N GLU A 872 -30.92 12.84 49.87
CA GLU A 872 -30.93 12.07 51.11
C GLU A 872 -29.51 11.95 51.68
N LEU A 873 -29.36 12.24 52.97
CA LEU A 873 -28.05 12.25 53.63
C LEU A 873 -27.59 10.87 54.14
N SER A 874 -28.50 9.91 54.39
CA SER A 874 -28.12 8.58 54.90
C SER A 874 -27.10 7.83 54.03
N PRO A 875 -27.19 7.86 52.68
CA PRO A 875 -26.16 7.30 51.79
C PRO A 875 -24.76 7.92 51.95
N LEU A 876 -24.63 9.12 52.51
CA LEU A 876 -23.34 9.79 52.77
C LEU A 876 -22.67 9.34 54.07
N SER A 877 -23.25 8.36 54.77
CA SER A 877 -22.68 7.77 55.98
C SER A 877 -21.22 7.29 55.86
N PRO A 878 -20.73 6.76 54.71
CA PRO A 878 -19.30 6.45 54.58
C PRO A 878 -18.38 7.64 54.80
N TYR A 879 -18.75 8.84 54.33
CA TYR A 879 -17.99 10.07 54.56
C TYR A 879 -18.13 10.57 55.99
N ALA A 880 -19.35 10.60 56.53
CA ALA A 880 -19.60 11.03 57.90
C ALA A 880 -18.90 10.13 58.93
N GLY A 881 -18.94 8.80 58.75
CA GLY A 881 -18.22 7.86 59.62
C GLY A 881 -16.71 8.07 59.59
N THR A 882 -16.14 8.33 58.40
CA THR A 882 -14.68 8.51 58.22
C THR A 882 -14.18 9.83 58.81
N TYR A 883 -14.85 10.96 58.56
CA TYR A 883 -14.34 12.28 58.94
C TYR A 883 -14.98 12.86 60.21
N VAL A 884 -16.20 12.46 60.54
CA VAL A 884 -16.99 12.96 61.68
C VAL A 884 -17.09 11.93 62.81
N GLY A 885 -16.95 10.63 62.51
CA GLY A 885 -17.02 9.54 63.49
C GLY A 885 -18.45 9.07 63.82
N TYR A 886 -19.45 9.48 63.05
CA TYR A 886 -20.86 9.10 63.24
C TYR A 886 -21.53 8.79 61.90
N LEU A 887 -22.40 7.78 61.87
CA LEU A 887 -23.28 7.53 60.71
C LEU A 887 -24.41 8.56 60.65
N ILE A 888 -25.04 8.69 59.49
CA ILE A 888 -26.22 9.55 59.31
C ILE A 888 -27.47 8.65 59.30
N GLU A 889 -28.37 8.86 60.26
CA GLU A 889 -29.62 8.11 60.33
C GLU A 889 -30.65 8.65 59.34
N ARG A 890 -30.82 9.98 59.29
CA ARG A 890 -31.76 10.69 58.40
C ARG A 890 -31.37 12.15 58.19
N GLY A 891 -31.92 12.74 57.13
CA GLY A 891 -31.86 14.17 56.80
C GLY A 891 -31.91 14.40 55.29
N LYS A 892 -32.40 15.55 54.85
CA LYS A 892 -32.31 15.97 53.44
C LYS A 892 -31.44 17.21 53.29
N LEU A 893 -30.74 17.29 52.16
CA LEU A 893 -29.83 18.37 51.82
C LEU A 893 -30.24 19.00 50.48
N ASN A 894 -30.41 20.31 50.48
CA ASN A 894 -30.43 21.15 49.29
C ASN A 894 -29.08 21.84 49.16
N VAL A 895 -28.53 21.85 47.95
CA VAL A 895 -27.20 22.40 47.66
C VAL A 895 -27.34 23.38 46.51
N GLY A 896 -26.98 24.64 46.73
CA GLY A 896 -26.79 25.64 45.69
C GLY A 896 -25.31 25.98 45.57
N LEU A 897 -24.68 25.66 44.44
CA LEU A 897 -23.28 25.94 44.15
C LEU A 897 -23.19 27.02 43.06
N ALA A 898 -22.31 27.99 43.23
CA ALA A 898 -21.97 28.96 42.20
C ALA A 898 -20.44 29.04 42.06
N TYR A 899 -19.90 28.59 40.93
CA TYR A 899 -18.47 28.48 40.67
C TYR A 899 -18.05 29.31 39.46
N LEU A 900 -17.20 30.30 39.71
CA LEU A 900 -16.55 31.15 38.73
C LEU A 900 -15.04 30.85 38.71
N VAL A 901 -14.52 30.40 37.58
CA VAL A 901 -13.10 30.27 37.28
C VAL A 901 -12.78 31.25 36.16
N GLU A 902 -11.93 32.23 36.45
CA GLU A 902 -11.48 33.22 35.48
C GLU A 902 -10.00 33.56 35.74
N ASN A 903 -9.17 33.55 34.69
CA ASN A 903 -7.72 33.82 34.77
C ASN A 903 -6.97 32.94 35.80
N GLY A 904 -7.37 31.67 35.93
CA GLY A 904 -6.79 30.76 36.92
C GLY A 904 -7.24 31.00 38.36
N GLN A 905 -8.14 31.95 38.63
CA GLN A 905 -8.69 32.19 39.95
C GLN A 905 -10.08 31.55 40.08
N LEU A 906 -10.27 30.73 41.12
CA LEU A 906 -11.56 30.19 41.52
C LEU A 906 -12.22 31.12 42.55
N LYS A 907 -13.46 31.49 42.28
CA LYS A 907 -14.41 32.10 43.20
C LYS A 907 -15.64 31.23 43.28
N ALA A 908 -15.91 30.72 44.48
CA ALA A 908 -16.93 29.72 44.71
C ALA A 908 -17.83 30.09 45.90
N SER A 909 -19.14 29.90 45.76
CA SER A 909 -20.12 29.99 46.86
C SER A 909 -20.86 28.67 46.95
N ASN A 910 -20.92 28.11 48.17
CA ASN A 910 -21.56 26.83 48.45
C ASN A 910 -22.63 27.07 49.51
N LYS A 911 -23.91 27.09 49.09
CA LYS A 911 -25.07 27.25 49.97
C LYS A 911 -25.65 25.87 50.27
N LEU A 912 -25.63 25.50 51.54
CA LEU A 912 -26.12 24.21 52.03
C LEU A 912 -27.33 24.48 52.92
N PHE A 913 -28.43 23.83 52.63
CA PHE A 913 -29.62 23.80 53.46
C PHE A 913 -29.92 22.36 53.84
N ILE A 914 -29.92 22.06 55.13
CA ILE A 914 -30.15 20.71 55.63
C ILE A 914 -31.41 20.71 56.50
N ASP A 915 -32.33 19.79 56.23
CA ASP A 915 -33.52 19.55 57.06
C ASP A 915 -33.42 18.21 57.80
N GLN A 916 -34.11 18.13 58.95
CA GLN A 916 -34.36 16.89 59.70
C GLN A 916 -33.11 16.03 60.02
N PHE A 917 -31.93 16.65 60.10
CA PHE A 917 -30.66 15.94 60.23
C PHE A 917 -30.49 15.27 61.58
N THR A 918 -30.14 13.99 61.61
CA THR A 918 -29.85 13.24 62.84
C THR A 918 -28.65 12.31 62.63
N PHE A 919 -27.72 12.32 63.60
CA PHE A 919 -26.64 11.34 63.66
C PHE A 919 -27.16 10.01 64.19
N GLY A 920 -26.69 8.92 63.60
CA GLY A 920 -26.89 7.56 64.10
C GLY A 920 -25.75 7.10 65.01
N GLU A 921 -25.38 5.82 64.87
CA GLU A 921 -24.34 5.18 65.69
C GLU A 921 -22.95 5.79 65.46
N GLN A 922 -22.14 5.80 66.53
CA GLN A 922 -20.74 6.21 66.47
C GLN A 922 -19.91 5.11 65.80
N VAL A 923 -18.96 5.51 64.96
CA VAL A 923 -18.05 4.58 64.26
C VAL A 923 -16.62 5.00 64.52
N ALA A 924 -15.78 4.03 64.87
CA ALA A 924 -14.36 4.25 65.04
C ALA A 924 -13.71 4.58 63.68
N SER A 925 -13.06 5.74 63.60
CA SER A 925 -12.18 6.10 62.48
C SER A 925 -10.98 6.89 63.02
N ASP A 926 -9.81 6.56 62.51
CA ASP A 926 -8.53 7.25 62.71
C ASP A 926 -8.52 8.68 62.14
N LYS A 927 -9.37 8.95 61.14
CA LYS A 927 -9.53 10.27 60.51
C LYS A 927 -10.68 11.09 61.11
N ALA A 928 -11.41 10.57 62.10
CA ALA A 928 -12.53 11.27 62.70
C ALA A 928 -12.07 12.48 63.54
N THR A 929 -12.83 13.57 63.46
CA THR A 929 -12.59 14.76 64.30
C THR A 929 -12.78 14.47 65.79
N THR A 930 -11.95 15.10 66.63
CA THR A 930 -12.07 15.04 68.09
C THR A 930 -13.06 16.06 68.65
N LEU A 931 -13.64 16.91 67.80
CA LEU A 931 -14.55 17.98 68.21
C LEU A 931 -15.92 17.42 68.63
N PRO A 932 -16.65 18.09 69.55
CA PRO A 932 -17.98 17.67 70.01
C PRO A 932 -19.05 17.98 68.94
N VAL A 933 -19.06 17.20 67.86
CA VAL A 933 -19.87 17.45 66.64
C VAL A 933 -21.39 17.45 66.88
N ARG A 934 -21.89 16.69 67.87
CA ARG A 934 -23.32 16.72 68.26
C ARG A 934 -23.73 18.07 68.83
N LEU A 935 -22.88 18.66 69.69
CA LEU A 935 -23.09 19.99 70.24
C LEU A 935 -23.10 21.03 69.13
N ALA A 936 -22.15 20.93 68.21
CA ALA A 936 -22.05 21.90 67.13
C ALA A 936 -23.21 21.83 66.14
N VAL A 937 -23.74 20.64 65.82
CA VAL A 937 -24.95 20.49 65.00
C VAL A 937 -26.18 21.07 65.71
N ALA A 938 -26.34 20.84 67.02
CA ALA A 938 -27.43 21.45 67.79
C ALA A 938 -27.33 22.99 67.85
N LEU A 939 -26.11 23.55 67.75
CA LEU A 939 -25.86 25.00 67.65
C LEU A 939 -26.04 25.55 66.23
N LEU A 940 -26.18 24.71 65.22
CA LEU A 940 -26.41 25.14 63.84
C LEU A 940 -27.87 24.97 63.43
N LYS A 941 -28.58 24.00 64.01
CA LYS A 941 -30.02 23.78 63.82
C LYS A 941 -30.84 24.92 64.40
N ASP A 942 -31.82 25.44 63.67
CA ASP A 942 -32.82 26.36 64.19
C ASP A 942 -34.04 25.64 64.84
N ARG A 943 -35.11 26.39 65.14
CA ARG A 943 -36.35 25.87 65.73
C ARG A 943 -37.13 24.90 64.85
N ASN A 944 -36.91 24.96 63.54
CA ASN A 944 -37.50 24.05 62.56
C ASN A 944 -36.62 22.80 62.37
N GLY A 945 -35.45 22.74 63.01
CA GLY A 945 -34.46 21.69 62.82
C GLY A 945 -33.65 21.86 61.53
N GLU A 946 -33.61 23.07 60.97
CA GLU A 946 -32.94 23.40 59.72
C GLU A 946 -31.53 23.95 59.97
N ILE A 947 -30.58 23.63 59.08
CA ILE A 947 -29.21 24.12 59.12
C ILE A 947 -28.91 24.83 57.81
N HIS A 948 -28.51 26.10 57.89
CA HIS A 948 -28.14 26.93 56.74
C HIS A 948 -26.65 27.27 56.82
N LEU A 949 -25.87 26.90 55.80
CA LEU A 949 -24.44 27.20 55.72
C LEU A 949 -24.13 27.87 54.37
N ASP A 950 -23.44 29.00 54.40
CA ASP A 950 -22.84 29.61 53.20
C ASP A 950 -21.32 29.59 53.33
N ILE A 951 -20.68 28.77 52.52
CA ILE A 951 -19.24 28.54 52.59
C ILE A 951 -18.60 29.11 51.32
N PRO A 952 -17.99 30.30 51.38
CA PRO A 952 -17.25 30.84 50.25
C PRO A 952 -15.87 30.18 50.14
N VAL A 953 -15.42 29.94 48.92
CA VAL A 953 -14.08 29.37 48.62
C VAL A 953 -13.41 30.22 47.55
N TYR A 954 -12.13 30.53 47.76
CA TYR A 954 -11.31 31.34 46.85
C TYR A 954 -9.92 30.75 46.70
N GLY A 955 -9.31 30.85 45.51
CA GLY A 955 -7.87 30.63 45.32
C GLY A 955 -7.45 30.33 43.88
N ASP A 956 -6.15 30.15 43.66
CA ASP A 956 -5.57 29.88 42.35
C ASP A 956 -5.61 28.37 42.02
N ILE A 957 -6.26 28.01 40.91
CA ILE A 957 -6.39 26.61 40.49
C ILE A 957 -5.09 26.03 39.93
N ASN A 958 -4.10 26.87 39.62
CA ASN A 958 -2.80 26.43 39.11
C ASN A 958 -1.77 26.23 40.23
N ASP A 959 -2.07 26.59 41.49
CA ASP A 959 -1.16 26.32 42.62
C ASP A 959 -1.26 24.83 43.01
N PRO A 960 -0.18 24.04 42.92
CA PRO A 960 -0.19 22.62 43.27
C PRO A 960 -0.49 22.32 44.74
N ARG A 961 -0.46 23.32 45.64
CA ARG A 961 -0.85 23.18 47.04
C ARG A 961 -2.30 23.58 47.31
N PHE A 962 -3.01 24.11 46.31
CA PHE A 962 -4.39 24.54 46.46
C PHE A 962 -5.32 23.34 46.72
N SER A 963 -6.08 23.41 47.83
CA SER A 963 -7.06 22.38 48.21
C SER A 963 -8.39 23.02 48.61
N ILE A 964 -9.42 22.82 47.78
CA ILE A 964 -10.79 23.26 48.03
C ILE A 964 -11.30 22.69 49.36
N TRP A 965 -11.10 21.38 49.56
CA TRP A 965 -11.54 20.70 50.77
C TRP A 965 -10.80 21.18 52.02
N GLY A 966 -9.50 21.51 51.90
CA GLY A 966 -8.74 22.12 53.00
C GLY A 966 -9.32 23.45 53.45
N ILE A 967 -9.72 24.31 52.51
CA ILE A 967 -10.33 25.63 52.81
C ILE A 967 -11.72 25.45 53.42
N VAL A 968 -12.57 24.62 52.82
CA VAL A 968 -13.91 24.32 53.35
C VAL A 968 -13.82 23.74 54.76
N TRP A 969 -12.92 22.78 54.98
CA TRP A 969 -12.69 22.19 56.29
C TRP A 969 -12.16 23.20 57.29
N GLN A 970 -11.29 24.13 56.88
CA GLN A 970 -10.81 25.19 57.76
C GLN A 970 -11.93 26.15 58.18
N VAL A 971 -12.85 26.50 57.26
CA VAL A 971 -14.03 27.33 57.57
C VAL A 971 -14.96 26.60 58.54
N ILE A 972 -15.29 25.33 58.27
CA ILE A 972 -16.13 24.50 59.15
C ILE A 972 -15.44 24.30 60.51
N LYS A 973 -14.16 23.91 60.53
CA LYS A 973 -13.38 23.74 61.76
C LYS A 973 -13.34 25.02 62.59
N ASN A 974 -13.14 26.19 61.98
CA ASN A 974 -13.17 27.46 62.69
C ASN A 974 -14.55 27.76 63.29
N LEU A 975 -15.63 27.39 62.59
CA LEU A 975 -17.00 27.50 63.08
C LEU A 975 -17.24 26.55 64.28
N LEU A 976 -16.81 25.28 64.17
CA LEU A 976 -16.99 24.24 65.19
C LEU A 976 -16.08 24.44 66.42
N VAL A 977 -14.82 24.83 66.24
CA VAL A 977 -13.87 25.09 67.34
C VAL A 977 -14.34 26.29 68.16
N LYS A 978 -14.78 27.38 67.51
CA LYS A 978 -15.39 28.51 68.21
C LYS A 978 -16.66 28.10 68.97
N ALA A 979 -17.48 27.21 68.38
CA ALA A 979 -18.66 26.67 69.03
C ALA A 979 -18.34 25.76 70.24
N ALA A 980 -17.23 25.03 70.21
CA ALA A 980 -16.81 24.13 71.30
C ALA A 980 -16.13 24.87 72.46
N THR A 981 -15.38 25.93 72.19
CA THR A 981 -14.61 26.66 73.22
C THR A 981 -15.38 27.83 73.85
N SER A 982 -16.38 28.40 73.17
CA SER A 982 -17.27 29.40 73.76
C SER A 982 -18.68 29.35 73.13
N PRO A 983 -19.53 28.39 73.55
CA PRO A 983 -20.83 28.13 72.93
C PRO A 983 -21.79 29.33 72.92
N LEU A 984 -21.72 30.20 73.93
CA LEU A 984 -22.62 31.36 74.12
C LEU A 984 -22.14 32.62 73.37
N ALA A 985 -20.84 32.77 73.14
CA ALA A 985 -20.31 33.87 72.32
C ALA A 985 -20.74 33.74 70.85
N LEU A 986 -20.94 32.51 70.36
CA LEU A 986 -21.48 32.25 69.02
C LEU A 986 -22.93 32.71 68.88
N LEU A 987 -23.75 32.59 69.94
CA LEU A 987 -25.13 33.11 69.93
C LEU A 987 -25.15 34.64 69.81
N GLY A 988 -24.19 35.35 70.42
CA GLY A 988 -24.01 36.80 70.24
C GLY A 988 -23.64 37.19 68.81
N ALA A 989 -22.68 36.48 68.21
CA ALA A 989 -22.27 36.71 66.83
C ALA A 989 -23.39 36.41 65.81
N LEU A 990 -24.19 35.36 66.04
CA LEU A 990 -25.32 34.98 65.19
C LEU A 990 -26.54 35.90 65.37
N ALA A 991 -26.73 36.47 66.56
CA ALA A 991 -27.75 37.50 66.83
C ALA A 991 -27.31 38.92 66.41
N GLY A 992 -26.10 39.08 65.84
CA GLY A 992 -25.59 40.36 65.32
C GLY A 992 -25.12 41.35 66.38
N SER A 993 -25.04 40.95 67.65
CA SER A 993 -24.57 41.79 68.76
C SER A 993 -23.22 41.31 69.29
N GLY A 994 -22.18 42.13 69.26
CA GLY A 994 -20.87 41.84 69.87
C GLY A 994 -20.87 41.75 71.41
N GLU A 995 -22.01 41.50 72.03
CA GLU A 995 -22.20 41.39 73.48
C GLU A 995 -21.86 39.96 73.96
N ASP A 996 -21.11 39.87 75.06
CA ASP A 996 -20.73 38.59 75.68
C ASP A 996 -21.87 38.05 76.56
N PHE A 997 -22.55 37.00 76.11
CA PHE A 997 -23.66 36.35 76.83
C PHE A 997 -23.24 35.24 77.79
N SER A 998 -21.94 35.08 78.10
CA SER A 998 -21.45 34.03 78.99
C SER A 998 -21.88 34.17 80.46
N ALA A 999 -22.17 35.40 80.91
CA ALA A 999 -22.55 35.68 82.29
C ALA A 999 -23.50 36.89 82.45
N ILE A 1000 -24.25 36.91 83.55
CA ILE A 1000 -25.03 38.04 84.07
C ILE A 1000 -24.33 38.58 85.32
N THR A 1001 -24.02 39.87 85.35
CA THR A 1001 -23.38 40.50 86.51
C THR A 1001 -24.40 41.11 87.47
N PHE A 1002 -24.05 41.18 88.74
CA PHE A 1002 -24.90 41.72 89.78
C PHE A 1002 -24.20 42.84 90.55
N PRO A 1003 -24.94 43.88 91.00
CA PRO A 1003 -24.41 44.81 91.98
C PRO A 1003 -23.95 44.08 93.25
N HIS A 1004 -22.89 44.60 93.88
CA HIS A 1004 -22.34 43.99 95.08
C HIS A 1004 -23.39 43.88 96.18
N GLY A 1005 -23.52 42.68 96.73
CA GLY A 1005 -24.45 42.33 97.79
C GLY A 1005 -25.92 42.18 97.37
N SER A 1006 -26.25 42.32 96.09
CA SER A 1006 -27.63 42.20 95.60
C SER A 1006 -27.88 41.00 94.70
N SER A 1007 -29.10 40.46 94.79
CA SER A 1007 -29.62 39.44 93.86
C SER A 1007 -30.59 40.01 92.81
N ALA A 1008 -30.81 41.33 92.81
CA ALA A 1008 -31.67 42.01 91.85
C ALA A 1008 -30.99 42.19 90.49
N LEU A 1009 -31.70 41.88 89.41
CA LEU A 1009 -31.25 42.11 88.04
C LEU A 1009 -31.38 43.60 87.68
N THR A 1010 -30.30 44.19 87.16
CA THR A 1010 -30.33 45.57 86.65
C THR A 1010 -31.08 45.63 85.31
N ALA A 1011 -31.57 46.81 84.91
CA ALA A 1011 -32.27 46.97 83.63
C ALA A 1011 -31.39 46.57 82.42
N ALA A 1012 -30.08 46.82 82.48
CA ALA A 1012 -29.13 46.40 81.44
C ALA A 1012 -29.03 44.88 81.33
N GLU A 1013 -28.95 44.19 82.48
CA GLU A 1013 -28.85 42.72 82.54
C GLU A 1013 -30.18 42.02 82.24
N GLN A 1014 -31.32 42.65 82.53
CA GLN A 1014 -32.64 42.20 82.06
C GLN A 1014 -32.76 42.26 80.53
N GLY A 1015 -32.26 43.34 79.91
CA GLY A 1015 -32.19 43.45 78.45
C GLY A 1015 -31.29 42.38 77.83
N LYS A 1016 -30.17 42.07 78.47
CA LYS A 1016 -29.24 40.99 78.08
C LYS A 1016 -29.89 39.60 78.19
N LEU A 1017 -30.61 39.34 79.27
CA LEU A 1017 -31.38 38.11 79.48
C LEU A 1017 -32.47 37.91 78.43
N ALA A 1018 -33.18 38.97 78.01
CA ALA A 1018 -34.20 38.88 76.97
C ALA A 1018 -33.63 38.38 75.63
N LYS A 1019 -32.45 38.87 75.23
CA LYS A 1019 -31.75 38.41 74.02
C LYS A 1019 -31.29 36.94 74.13
N ILE A 1020 -30.82 36.52 75.30
CA ILE A 1020 -30.45 35.12 75.57
C ILE A 1020 -31.69 34.20 75.46
N ILE A 1021 -32.83 34.64 75.99
CA ILE A 1021 -34.11 33.92 75.89
C ILE A 1021 -34.57 33.78 74.43
N GLU A 1022 -34.44 34.84 73.63
CA GLU A 1022 -34.75 34.82 72.19
C GLU A 1022 -33.85 33.81 71.46
N ALA A 1023 -32.53 33.91 71.65
CA ALA A 1023 -31.55 33.03 71.02
C ALA A 1023 -31.73 31.54 71.40
N LEU A 1024 -32.13 31.23 72.64
CA LEU A 1024 -32.36 29.86 73.09
C LEU A 1024 -33.76 29.32 72.74
N ARG A 1025 -34.74 30.19 72.48
CA ARG A 1025 -36.05 29.80 71.95
C ARG A 1025 -35.95 29.30 70.52
N ASP A 1026 -35.13 29.95 69.71
CA ASP A 1026 -34.85 29.50 68.35
C ASP A 1026 -34.00 28.22 68.29
N ARG A 1027 -33.60 27.64 69.44
CA ARG A 1027 -32.69 26.48 69.55
C ARG A 1027 -33.18 25.43 70.57
N PRO A 1028 -34.27 24.70 70.30
CA PRO A 1028 -34.96 23.85 71.28
C PRO A 1028 -34.13 22.69 71.84
N ASP A 1029 -33.12 22.21 71.11
CA ASP A 1029 -32.26 21.09 71.51
C ASP A 1029 -31.20 21.44 72.56
N LEU A 1030 -30.99 22.74 72.83
CA LEU A 1030 -30.02 23.22 73.79
C LEU A 1030 -30.60 23.27 75.20
N LYS A 1031 -29.85 22.72 76.16
CA LYS A 1031 -30.08 22.87 77.60
C LYS A 1031 -29.10 23.91 78.14
N ILE A 1032 -29.60 24.82 78.97
CA ILE A 1032 -28.78 25.83 79.65
C ILE A 1032 -28.56 25.43 81.10
N GLU A 1033 -27.30 25.44 81.53
CA GLU A 1033 -26.90 25.31 82.92
C GLU A 1033 -26.60 26.68 83.51
N ILE A 1034 -27.01 26.90 84.77
CA ILE A 1034 -26.87 28.17 85.47
C ILE A 1034 -26.05 27.94 86.73
N LYS A 1035 -24.99 28.72 86.91
CA LYS A 1035 -24.09 28.68 88.06
C LYS A 1035 -24.01 30.05 88.71
N GLY A 1036 -24.36 30.15 89.99
CA GLY A 1036 -24.32 31.41 90.74
C GLY A 1036 -23.02 31.59 91.50
N TYR A 1037 -22.52 32.83 91.54
CA TYR A 1037 -21.30 33.22 92.24
C TYR A 1037 -21.52 34.45 93.13
N ALA A 1038 -20.74 34.51 94.21
CA ALA A 1038 -20.60 35.67 95.06
C ALA A 1038 -19.14 36.10 95.16
N ASP A 1039 -18.93 37.40 95.36
CA ASP A 1039 -17.65 38.03 95.60
C ASP A 1039 -17.41 38.14 97.12
N PRO A 1040 -16.53 37.30 97.69
CA PRO A 1040 -16.29 37.29 99.13
C PRO A 1040 -15.75 38.62 99.67
N ASP A 1041 -15.12 39.43 98.81
CA ASP A 1041 -14.44 40.66 99.21
C ASP A 1041 -15.40 41.86 99.18
N ASN A 1042 -16.30 41.91 98.19
CA ASN A 1042 -17.14 43.09 97.94
C ASN A 1042 -18.63 42.90 98.23
N ASP A 1043 -19.17 41.67 98.16
CA ASP A 1043 -20.59 41.43 98.45
C ASP A 1043 -21.00 41.58 99.93
N PRO A 1044 -20.14 41.33 100.96
CA PRO A 1044 -20.58 41.39 102.35
C PRO A 1044 -21.17 42.74 102.77
N GLU A 1045 -20.62 43.87 102.33
CA GLU A 1045 -21.13 45.18 102.77
C GLU A 1045 -22.52 45.48 102.19
N GLY A 1046 -22.69 45.26 100.88
CA GLY A 1046 -23.99 45.42 100.22
C GLY A 1046 -25.03 44.44 100.75
N TYR A 1047 -24.64 43.20 101.03
CA TYR A 1047 -25.59 42.16 101.44
C TYR A 1047 -26.08 42.36 102.87
N ARG A 1048 -25.27 42.94 103.77
CA ARG A 1048 -25.75 43.35 105.12
C ARG A 1048 -26.92 44.32 105.03
N ARG A 1049 -26.86 45.27 104.09
CA ARG A 1049 -27.94 46.25 103.86
C ARG A 1049 -29.18 45.58 103.30
N GLU A 1050 -29.03 44.67 102.34
CA GLU A 1050 -30.15 43.92 101.76
C GLU A 1050 -30.82 43.00 102.80
N LEU A 1051 -30.03 42.29 103.63
CA LEU A 1051 -30.55 41.47 104.74
C LEU A 1051 -31.23 42.30 105.83
N LEU A 1052 -30.71 43.48 106.15
CA LEU A 1052 -31.37 44.40 107.09
C LEU A 1052 -32.73 44.82 106.54
N GLN A 1053 -32.78 45.26 105.28
CA GLN A 1053 -34.03 45.63 104.64
C GLN A 1053 -35.02 44.46 104.58
N ALA A 1054 -34.55 43.24 104.30
CA ALA A 1054 -35.39 42.04 104.35
C ALA A 1054 -35.96 41.80 105.77
N ARG A 1055 -35.15 41.98 106.82
CA ARG A 1055 -35.64 41.92 108.22
C ARG A 1055 -36.69 42.98 108.52
N VAL A 1056 -36.50 44.22 108.03
CA VAL A 1056 -37.47 45.32 108.18
C VAL A 1056 -38.78 44.99 107.46
N ARG A 1057 -38.69 44.53 106.20
CA ARG A 1057 -39.86 44.07 105.43
C ARG A 1057 -40.57 42.90 106.10
N ARG A 1058 -39.82 41.99 106.72
CA ARG A 1058 -40.38 40.87 107.48
C ARG A 1058 -41.12 41.32 108.74
N GLU A 1059 -40.62 42.31 109.46
CA GLU A 1059 -41.37 42.92 110.57
C GLU A 1059 -42.65 43.62 110.08
N LYS A 1060 -42.60 44.30 108.93
CA LYS A 1060 -43.82 44.85 108.28
C LYS A 1060 -44.78 43.77 107.84
N LEU A 1061 -44.28 42.64 107.30
CA LEU A 1061 -45.11 41.51 106.95
C LEU A 1061 -45.80 40.91 108.18
N ILE A 1062 -45.07 40.75 109.29
CA ILE A 1062 -45.63 40.25 110.55
C ILE A 1062 -46.73 41.20 111.04
N ASP A 1063 -46.57 42.51 110.87
CA ASP A 1063 -47.58 43.51 111.22
C ASP A 1063 -48.81 43.45 110.29
N LEU A 1064 -48.59 43.34 108.97
CA LEU A 1064 -49.65 43.16 107.98
C LEU A 1064 -50.41 41.85 108.18
N ARG A 1065 -49.74 40.73 108.52
CA ARG A 1065 -50.42 39.47 108.86
C ARG A 1065 -51.23 39.57 110.14
N LYS A 1066 -50.75 40.29 111.14
CA LYS A 1066 -51.50 40.54 112.39
C LYS A 1066 -52.71 41.44 112.19
N SER A 1067 -52.64 42.41 111.27
CA SER A 1067 -53.71 43.38 111.03
C SER A 1067 -54.69 42.99 109.92
N GLN A 1068 -54.24 42.25 108.89
CA GLN A 1068 -55.00 41.95 107.67
C GLN A 1068 -55.19 40.44 107.40
N GLY A 1069 -54.67 39.55 108.26
CA GLY A 1069 -54.89 38.10 108.15
C GLY A 1069 -54.41 37.51 106.82
N ASP A 1070 -55.23 36.67 106.19
CA ASP A 1070 -54.92 35.98 104.92
C ASP A 1070 -54.82 36.93 103.70
N ALA A 1071 -55.26 38.19 103.82
CA ALA A 1071 -55.11 39.19 102.75
C ALA A 1071 -53.70 39.81 102.69
N ALA A 1072 -52.85 39.54 103.70
CA ALA A 1072 -51.46 39.99 103.69
C ALA A 1072 -50.62 39.21 102.65
N PRO A 1073 -49.60 39.83 102.03
CA PRO A 1073 -48.72 39.15 101.09
C PRO A 1073 -48.12 37.86 101.69
N ASN A 1074 -47.94 36.82 100.88
CA ASN A 1074 -47.44 35.53 101.40
C ASN A 1074 -45.94 35.53 101.72
N ASP A 1075 -45.19 36.50 101.20
CA ASP A 1075 -43.73 36.63 101.34
C ASP A 1075 -43.34 38.07 101.71
N SER A 1076 -42.27 38.21 102.50
CA SER A 1076 -41.72 39.49 102.94
C SER A 1076 -41.14 40.31 101.79
N ASP A 1077 -40.75 39.69 100.68
CA ASP A 1077 -40.22 40.43 99.52
C ASP A 1077 -41.29 41.17 98.71
N ALA A 1078 -42.56 40.79 98.83
CA ALA A 1078 -43.69 41.50 98.24
C ALA A 1078 -44.17 42.70 99.09
N VAL A 1079 -43.57 42.91 100.27
CA VAL A 1079 -43.94 43.96 101.20
C VAL A 1079 -43.04 45.17 101.00
N THR A 1080 -43.59 46.27 100.49
CA THR A 1080 -42.87 47.54 100.37
C THR A 1080 -42.97 48.32 101.68
N VAL A 1081 -41.83 48.68 102.28
CA VAL A 1081 -41.77 49.58 103.43
C VAL A 1081 -41.54 50.99 102.90
N THR A 1082 -42.49 51.90 103.13
CA THR A 1082 -42.33 53.29 102.67
C THR A 1082 -41.35 54.05 103.58
N PRO A 1083 -40.71 55.13 103.10
CA PRO A 1083 -39.79 55.92 103.92
C PRO A 1083 -40.40 56.46 105.23
N ALA A 1084 -41.72 56.69 105.25
CA ALA A 1084 -42.44 57.14 106.45
C ALA A 1084 -42.62 56.03 107.49
N GLU A 1085 -42.71 54.78 107.06
CA GLU A 1085 -42.90 53.60 107.93
C GLU A 1085 -41.57 52.95 108.34
N TYR A 1086 -40.50 53.21 107.60
CA TYR A 1086 -39.19 52.62 107.82
C TYR A 1086 -38.65 52.81 109.25
N PRO A 1087 -38.73 54.01 109.88
CA PRO A 1087 -38.28 54.20 111.26
C PRO A 1087 -38.94 53.24 112.25
N GLU A 1088 -40.24 53.00 112.10
CA GLU A 1088 -41.01 52.16 113.01
C GLU A 1088 -40.55 50.70 112.92
N TYR A 1089 -40.46 50.16 111.70
CA TYR A 1089 -40.07 48.78 111.49
C TYR A 1089 -38.57 48.56 111.74
N LEU A 1090 -37.72 49.55 111.45
CA LEU A 1090 -36.30 49.53 111.81
C LEU A 1090 -36.12 49.46 113.33
N TRP A 1091 -36.91 50.20 114.10
CA TRP A 1091 -36.92 50.11 115.55
C TRP A 1091 -37.38 48.73 116.06
N ARG A 1092 -38.36 48.09 115.41
CA ARG A 1092 -38.78 46.71 115.73
C ARG A 1092 -37.66 45.71 115.46
N VAL A 1093 -37.00 45.82 114.32
CA VAL A 1093 -35.81 45.01 114.00
C VAL A 1093 -34.70 45.25 115.01
N TYR A 1094 -34.42 46.50 115.39
CA TYR A 1094 -33.44 46.83 116.42
C TYR A 1094 -33.79 46.21 117.77
N LYS A 1095 -35.06 46.24 118.19
CA LYS A 1095 -35.54 45.59 119.41
C LYS A 1095 -35.40 44.07 119.36
N ALA A 1096 -35.71 43.45 118.23
CA ALA A 1096 -35.65 42.00 118.04
C ALA A 1096 -34.24 41.46 117.82
N ALA A 1097 -33.30 42.29 117.33
CA ALA A 1097 -31.95 41.87 117.02
C ALA A 1097 -31.15 41.50 118.27
N ASP A 1098 -30.39 40.41 118.20
CA ASP A 1098 -29.64 39.87 119.34
C ASP A 1098 -28.21 40.39 119.36
N PHE A 1099 -28.00 41.53 120.01
CA PHE A 1099 -26.67 42.11 120.29
C PHE A 1099 -26.75 43.09 121.48
N PRO A 1100 -25.61 43.44 122.13
CA PRO A 1100 -25.60 44.36 123.27
C PRO A 1100 -26.07 45.77 122.86
N LYS A 1101 -27.14 46.27 123.49
CA LYS A 1101 -27.75 47.57 123.15
C LYS A 1101 -27.52 48.61 124.25
N PRO A 1102 -27.20 49.88 123.90
CA PRO A 1102 -27.11 50.96 124.87
C PRO A 1102 -28.42 51.16 125.63
N ARG A 1103 -28.30 51.31 126.95
CA ARG A 1103 -29.41 51.54 127.88
C ARG A 1103 -29.26 52.93 128.49
N ASN A 1104 -30.38 53.61 128.73
CA ASN A 1104 -30.37 54.90 129.41
C ASN A 1104 -30.02 54.75 130.90
N LEU A 1105 -29.83 55.87 131.60
CA LEU A 1105 -29.46 55.93 133.02
C LEU A 1105 -30.44 55.19 133.97
N VAL A 1106 -31.60 54.75 133.48
CA VAL A 1106 -32.65 54.04 134.24
C VAL A 1106 -32.80 52.57 133.79
N GLY A 1107 -31.87 52.05 132.97
CA GLY A 1107 -31.84 50.65 132.55
C GLY A 1107 -32.82 50.28 131.42
N LEU A 1108 -33.54 51.24 130.85
CA LEU A 1108 -34.42 51.05 129.69
C LEU A 1108 -33.66 51.24 128.38
N LEU A 1109 -34.10 50.52 127.34
CA LEU A 1109 -33.46 50.50 126.02
C LEU A 1109 -33.52 51.89 125.37
N GLN A 1110 -32.36 52.46 125.02
CA GLN A 1110 -32.27 53.82 124.48
C GLN A 1110 -32.81 53.86 123.04
N HIS A 1111 -33.73 54.80 122.77
CA HIS A 1111 -34.20 55.07 121.41
C HIS A 1111 -33.19 55.99 120.74
N LEU A 1112 -32.36 55.43 119.86
CA LEU A 1112 -31.37 56.17 119.10
C LEU A 1112 -32.01 56.79 117.86
N PRO A 1113 -31.42 57.84 117.28
CA PRO A 1113 -31.78 58.32 115.95
C PRO A 1113 -31.66 57.18 114.92
N ASP A 1114 -32.59 57.12 113.96
CA ASP A 1114 -32.66 56.05 112.96
C ASP A 1114 -31.33 55.73 112.24
N PRO A 1115 -30.49 56.72 111.86
CA PRO A 1115 -29.19 56.44 111.24
C PRO A 1115 -28.23 55.68 112.16
N GLU A 1116 -28.32 55.88 113.48
CA GLU A 1116 -27.50 55.16 114.46
C GLU A 1116 -28.02 53.75 114.71
N LEU A 1117 -29.36 53.57 114.72
CA LEU A 1117 -29.99 52.24 114.79
C LEU A 1117 -29.58 51.38 113.60
N GLU A 1118 -29.67 51.94 112.40
CA GLU A 1118 -29.27 51.29 111.16
C GLU A 1118 -27.78 50.94 111.17
N LYS A 1119 -26.92 51.87 111.59
CA LYS A 1119 -25.47 51.63 111.70
C LYS A 1119 -25.15 50.49 112.66
N LEU A 1120 -25.81 50.41 113.82
CA LEU A 1120 -25.61 49.34 114.80
C LEU A 1120 -26.12 47.98 114.31
N LEU A 1121 -27.26 47.98 113.60
CA LEU A 1121 -27.80 46.78 113.00
C LEU A 1121 -26.89 46.24 111.90
N LEU A 1122 -26.42 47.12 111.01
CA LEU A 1122 -25.48 46.75 109.94
C LEU A 1122 -24.16 46.24 110.51
N ALA A 1123 -23.62 46.86 111.56
CA ALA A 1123 -22.37 46.43 112.19
C ALA A 1123 -22.43 45.01 112.80
N ASN A 1124 -23.63 44.54 113.17
CA ASN A 1124 -23.83 43.24 113.82
C ASN A 1124 -24.41 42.15 112.91
N ILE A 1125 -24.73 42.46 111.64
CA ILE A 1125 -25.08 41.43 110.65
C ILE A 1125 -23.78 40.77 110.16
N ARG A 1126 -23.53 39.54 110.62
CA ARG A 1126 -22.40 38.71 110.14
C ARG A 1126 -22.77 38.10 108.79
N ILE A 1127 -21.84 38.21 107.84
CA ILE A 1127 -21.94 37.56 106.53
C ILE A 1127 -20.81 36.54 106.48
N GLY A 1128 -21.17 35.27 106.52
CA GLY A 1128 -20.25 34.14 106.40
C GLY A 1128 -20.40 33.40 105.08
N PRO A 1129 -19.70 32.26 104.94
CA PRO A 1129 -19.75 31.42 103.74
C PRO A 1129 -21.18 30.97 103.37
N GLU A 1130 -22.02 30.65 104.35
CA GLU A 1130 -23.40 30.20 104.11
C GLU A 1130 -24.26 31.32 103.53
N GLU A 1131 -24.12 32.55 104.02
CA GLU A 1131 -24.84 33.72 103.54
C GLU A 1131 -24.39 34.12 102.12
N LEU A 1132 -23.09 34.05 101.82
CA LEU A 1132 -22.57 34.30 100.47
C LEU A 1132 -22.98 33.21 99.48
N ALA A 1133 -23.00 31.95 99.91
CA ALA A 1133 -23.54 30.85 99.12
C ALA A 1133 -25.06 31.03 98.86
N ALA A 1134 -25.81 31.50 99.85
CA ALA A 1134 -27.22 31.83 99.69
C ALA A 1134 -27.44 33.01 98.73
N LEU A 1135 -26.60 34.04 98.76
CA LEU A 1135 -26.62 35.15 97.80
C LEU A 1135 -26.31 34.67 96.36
N ALA A 1136 -25.29 33.83 96.19
CA ALA A 1136 -24.96 33.21 94.92
C ALA A 1136 -26.13 32.36 94.38
N GLN A 1137 -26.77 31.57 95.25
CA GLN A 1137 -27.95 30.78 94.90
C GLN A 1137 -29.17 31.65 94.58
N ALA A 1138 -29.38 32.74 95.31
CA ALA A 1138 -30.44 33.72 95.05
C ALA A 1138 -30.27 34.38 93.68
N ARG A 1139 -29.06 34.77 93.31
CA ARG A 1139 -28.72 35.29 91.98
C ARG A 1139 -29.02 34.26 90.88
N ALA A 1140 -28.58 33.01 91.06
CA ALA A 1140 -28.87 31.94 90.11
C ALA A 1140 -30.39 31.68 89.96
N ARG A 1141 -31.15 31.75 91.06
CA ARG A 1141 -32.61 31.65 91.06
C ARG A 1141 -33.27 32.85 90.38
N ALA A 1142 -32.79 34.07 90.59
CA ALA A 1142 -33.29 35.27 89.93
C ALA A 1142 -33.13 35.18 88.40
N VAL A 1143 -31.95 34.72 87.95
CA VAL A 1143 -31.68 34.45 86.53
C VAL A 1143 -32.56 33.30 86.02
N THR A 1144 -32.71 32.21 86.77
CA THR A 1144 -33.58 31.09 86.41
C THR A 1144 -35.04 31.52 86.26
N ALA A 1145 -35.55 32.31 87.21
CA ALA A 1145 -36.91 32.84 87.19
C ALA A 1145 -37.11 33.78 85.99
N ALA A 1146 -36.14 34.65 85.68
CA ALA A 1146 -36.17 35.49 84.50
C ALA A 1146 -36.16 34.69 83.19
N LEU A 1147 -35.34 33.63 83.12
CA LEU A 1147 -35.28 32.74 81.96
C LEU A 1147 -36.55 31.90 81.77
N THR A 1148 -37.30 31.62 82.83
CA THR A 1148 -38.50 30.74 82.83
C THR A 1148 -39.82 31.49 83.04
N ALA A 1149 -39.79 32.82 83.02
CA ALA A 1149 -40.97 33.67 83.12
C ALA A 1149 -41.96 33.41 81.96
N PRO A 1150 -43.23 33.84 82.05
CA PRO A 1150 -44.19 33.70 80.95
C PRO A 1150 -43.63 34.29 79.64
N GLY A 1151 -43.53 33.44 78.62
CA GLY A 1151 -42.83 33.77 77.38
C GLY A 1151 -41.32 33.54 77.42
N GLY A 1152 -40.76 32.78 78.38
CA GLY A 1152 -39.35 32.40 78.48
C GLY A 1152 -39.03 31.04 77.87
N ILE A 1153 -37.97 30.37 78.35
CA ILE A 1153 -37.53 29.02 77.95
C ILE A 1153 -38.19 27.97 78.86
N PRO A 1154 -38.62 26.80 78.34
CA PRO A 1154 -39.19 25.71 79.15
C PRO A 1154 -38.31 25.31 80.34
N ARG A 1155 -38.94 25.06 81.50
CA ARG A 1155 -38.23 24.77 82.75
C ARG A 1155 -37.34 23.53 82.66
N GLU A 1156 -37.75 22.51 81.91
CA GLU A 1156 -36.95 21.28 81.70
C GLU A 1156 -35.64 21.50 80.92
N ARG A 1157 -35.47 22.67 80.30
CA ARG A 1157 -34.25 23.04 79.57
C ARG A 1157 -33.28 23.87 80.41
N VAL A 1158 -33.64 24.23 81.63
CA VAL A 1158 -32.86 25.10 82.51
C VAL A 1158 -32.43 24.33 83.76
N PHE A 1159 -31.13 24.10 83.91
CA PHE A 1159 -30.55 23.32 85.01
C PHE A 1159 -29.74 24.24 85.92
N LEU A 1160 -29.93 24.10 87.24
CA LEU A 1160 -29.07 24.75 88.22
C LEU A 1160 -27.92 23.80 88.55
N ALA A 1161 -26.70 24.22 88.23
CA ALA A 1161 -25.51 23.42 88.50
C ALA A 1161 -24.89 23.83 89.84
N THR A 1162 -24.45 22.85 90.62
CA THR A 1162 -23.71 23.09 91.87
C THR A 1162 -22.29 23.54 91.52
N THR A 1163 -21.84 24.65 92.11
CA THR A 1163 -20.50 25.21 91.91
C THR A 1163 -19.95 25.73 93.23
N ASP A 1164 -18.63 25.87 93.32
CA ASP A 1164 -18.02 26.69 94.36
C ASP A 1164 -18.42 28.16 94.11
N TYR A 1165 -19.11 28.76 95.09
CA TYR A 1165 -19.68 30.11 94.97
C TYR A 1165 -18.59 31.20 94.89
N ALA A 1166 -17.37 30.92 95.36
CA ALA A 1166 -16.26 31.88 95.42
C ALA A 1166 -15.27 31.76 94.24
N ALA A 1167 -15.50 30.82 93.31
CA ALA A 1167 -14.57 30.55 92.23
C ALA A 1167 -14.34 31.79 91.33
N PRO A 1168 -13.08 32.08 90.96
CA PRO A 1168 -12.76 33.20 90.08
C PRO A 1168 -13.37 33.01 88.68
N PRO A 1169 -13.68 34.09 87.95
CA PRO A 1169 -14.20 34.02 86.59
C PRO A 1169 -13.21 33.36 85.63
N ALA A 1170 -13.71 32.50 84.76
CA ALA A 1170 -12.92 31.85 83.73
C ALA A 1170 -12.47 32.84 82.61
N VAL A 1171 -13.18 33.96 82.45
CA VAL A 1171 -12.87 35.01 81.47
C VAL A 1171 -12.30 36.23 82.18
N ALA A 1172 -11.12 36.68 81.76
CA ALA A 1172 -10.45 37.85 82.31
C ALA A 1172 -11.30 39.12 82.09
N GLY A 1173 -11.60 39.86 83.17
CA GLY A 1173 -12.38 41.10 83.13
C GLY A 1173 -13.85 40.98 83.53
N LEU A 1174 -14.39 39.77 83.75
CA LEU A 1174 -15.73 39.58 84.33
C LEU A 1174 -15.72 39.89 85.84
N GLY A 1175 -16.76 40.59 86.33
CA GLY A 1175 -16.94 40.88 87.76
C GLY A 1175 -17.24 39.62 88.58
N ARG A 1176 -16.74 39.51 89.81
CA ARG A 1176 -16.87 38.28 90.62
C ARG A 1176 -18.32 38.00 91.08
N SER A 1177 -19.14 39.04 91.28
CA SER A 1177 -20.57 38.94 91.60
C SER A 1177 -21.39 38.68 90.33
N ARG A 1178 -21.61 37.40 89.99
CA ARG A 1178 -22.18 37.02 88.68
C ARG A 1178 -22.96 35.70 88.71
N VAL A 1179 -23.67 35.44 87.62
CA VAL A 1179 -24.19 34.13 87.25
C VAL A 1179 -23.59 33.77 85.90
N GLU A 1180 -22.97 32.61 85.78
CA GLU A 1180 -22.44 32.10 84.51
C GLU A 1180 -23.39 31.07 83.91
N PHE A 1181 -23.35 30.96 82.58
CA PHE A 1181 -24.12 30.00 81.81
C PHE A 1181 -23.23 28.91 81.22
N GLY A 1182 -23.67 27.66 81.31
CA GLY A 1182 -23.12 26.51 80.58
C GLY A 1182 -24.14 25.99 79.56
N MET A 1183 -23.67 25.25 78.54
CA MET A 1183 -24.55 24.61 77.56
C MET A 1183 -24.27 23.11 77.45
N ALA A 1184 -25.35 22.33 77.35
CA ALA A 1184 -25.30 20.89 77.12
C ALA A 1184 -26.33 20.47 76.05
N VAL A 1185 -26.07 19.36 75.38
CA VAL A 1185 -26.95 18.77 74.36
C VAL A 1185 -27.38 17.38 74.79
N LYS A 1186 -28.56 16.98 74.33
CA LYS A 1186 -29.18 15.70 74.64
C LYS A 1186 -28.38 14.50 74.16
#